data_AF-A0A2T7TH05-F1
#
_entry.id   AF-A0A2T7TH05-F1
#
_cell.length_a   1.000
_cell.length_b   1.000
_cell.length_c   1.000
_cell.angle_alpha   90.00
_cell.angle_beta   90.00
_cell.angle_gamma   90.00
#
_symmetry.space_group_name_H-M   'P 1'
#
loop_
_entity.id
_entity.type
_entity.pdbx_description
1 polymer ?
#
loop_
_entity_poly.entity_id
_entity_poly.type
_entity_poly.pdbx_seq_one_letter_code
_entity_poly.pdbx_strand_id
1 'polypeptide(L)'
;MFRVAVVQNQSESQRSGYANVSRNLSENMPRDRFEFCLFDASNLYRLFTINGDDALDTFDGLFISTNVTSDRLALAILNSGAPLIAEFLSRGRGIFVSYQKKMSYTPGDDPIEISFLPERYHVRMMERPFLETDSGLGDIDFAETPACMNTAAYLLISSPNEITPQSVKTHCLENDFKAHLYRSTIRPLNSSVFDAVFHDPSYADDYGVRDLLLVNRSAEAGERVVVSTIAIDWQLNLRILENILEYIAAGVPRLAFIDSPRGDSDIDFIQSTAGLDGIPSREYKDLSVPSRRLRGIHDVYVLSSHWSAEDVAEFWARISTPRTLAFREASEFRRLYHLGEHSTQSLTRYANYTSLDAIINEAVLWMEHQFNGGFWEGGFWNSHDVLIALDSLRVNIASFLPGVLADVRGHLRNGAYDSVMGPTCGLMVMLNRFTPRYGEILESEGFTSDVRFSVGEWICSNAPTQSEIARQVASQAIFSPGGEDVVAALRKSRLSDEATALARVVRQSDYTSTARVSGYTNLDLARLLEMGGASETIDESARAHVHEVLVARQQPDSGLWGSTAESAAVLSALLGSEHEQGTAVYEAILKGVDALRGRFDQATASWNSNLQETAACVRALGLFNERLDLAAQDVLETIELQRLASNRAMTVGQARVDLAALFDREERHVRELMQLRDTVKVQGSNLAEATSAASRSSKQSIRFRQATVASLTVLVGVVLSLLITEPNALLSLLGAASLLGLALGALIAVPITIWLTPRTATSGRGPAPEGEVSREQRNI
;
A
#
# COMPACT_ATOMS: atom_id res chain seq x y z
N MET A 1 -4.17 -12.22 -8.92
CA MET A 1 -5.46 -12.08 -9.64
C MET A 1 -6.35 -11.15 -8.84
N PHE A 2 -6.94 -10.14 -9.47
CA PHE A 2 -7.78 -9.16 -8.79
C PHE A 2 -9.23 -9.66 -8.70
N ARG A 3 -9.81 -9.65 -7.50
CA ARG A 3 -11.20 -10.03 -7.25
C ARG A 3 -12.11 -8.81 -7.41
N VAL A 4 -13.09 -8.89 -8.31
CA VAL A 4 -14.03 -7.79 -8.58
C VAL A 4 -15.45 -8.26 -8.27
N ALA A 5 -16.10 -7.56 -7.34
CA ALA A 5 -17.52 -7.75 -7.06
C ALA A 5 -18.36 -7.09 -8.15
N VAL A 6 -19.14 -7.87 -8.90
CA VAL A 6 -19.99 -7.38 -9.98
C VAL A 6 -21.44 -7.43 -9.53
N VAL A 7 -22.01 -6.26 -9.23
CA VAL A 7 -23.43 -6.13 -8.91
C VAL A 7 -24.19 -5.91 -10.21
N GLN A 8 -25.14 -6.79 -10.53
CA GLN A 8 -25.96 -6.68 -11.73
C GLN A 8 -27.46 -6.84 -11.47
N ASN A 9 -28.27 -6.35 -12.41
CA ASN A 9 -29.72 -6.55 -12.38
C ASN A 9 -30.09 -7.94 -12.92
N GLN A 10 -30.39 -8.88 -12.01
CA GLN A 10 -30.72 -10.26 -12.39
C GLN A 10 -31.94 -10.36 -13.32
N SER A 11 -32.97 -9.54 -13.10
CA SER A 11 -34.20 -9.56 -13.91
C SER A 11 -33.94 -9.17 -15.37
N GLU A 12 -32.99 -8.25 -15.61
CA GLU A 12 -32.61 -7.83 -16.96
C GLU A 12 -31.66 -8.85 -17.59
N SER A 13 -30.69 -9.37 -16.84
CA SER A 13 -29.73 -10.37 -17.32
C SER A 13 -30.39 -11.67 -17.82
N GLN A 14 -31.51 -12.09 -17.22
CA GLN A 14 -32.28 -13.26 -17.63
C GLN A 14 -33.01 -13.07 -18.96
N ARG A 15 -33.31 -11.82 -19.33
CA ARG A 15 -34.09 -11.48 -20.53
C ARG A 15 -33.22 -11.01 -21.69
N SER A 16 -31.99 -10.58 -21.40
CA SER A 16 -31.11 -9.94 -22.37
C SER A 16 -29.67 -10.32 -22.11
N GLY A 17 -29.06 -11.03 -23.07
CA GLY A 17 -27.69 -11.54 -22.93
C GLY A 17 -26.64 -10.44 -22.68
N TYR A 18 -26.80 -9.26 -23.31
CA TYR A 18 -25.93 -8.11 -23.09
C TYR A 18 -25.99 -7.55 -21.66
N ALA A 19 -27.10 -7.77 -20.94
CA ALA A 19 -27.27 -7.35 -19.55
C ALA A 19 -26.68 -8.36 -18.55
N ASN A 20 -26.18 -9.51 -19.01
CA ASN A 20 -25.42 -10.45 -18.19
C ASN A 20 -23.95 -10.01 -18.12
N VAL A 21 -23.71 -8.91 -17.41
CA VAL A 21 -22.42 -8.23 -17.37
C VAL A 21 -21.34 -9.11 -16.76
N SER A 22 -21.61 -9.85 -15.69
CA SER A 22 -20.64 -10.77 -15.10
C SER A 22 -20.14 -11.83 -16.09
N ARG A 23 -21.05 -12.40 -16.91
CA ARG A 23 -20.69 -13.32 -17.98
C ARG A 23 -19.86 -12.64 -19.07
N ASN A 24 -20.30 -11.47 -19.54
CA ASN A 24 -19.60 -10.74 -20.60
C ASN A 24 -18.18 -10.35 -20.17
N LEU A 25 -17.99 -9.91 -18.92
CA LEU A 25 -16.67 -9.64 -18.36
C LEU A 25 -15.82 -10.92 -18.30
N SER A 26 -16.38 -12.03 -17.82
CA SER A 26 -15.67 -13.32 -17.71
C SER A 26 -15.32 -13.97 -19.07
N GLU A 27 -16.04 -13.62 -20.13
CA GLU A 27 -15.80 -14.09 -21.50
C GLU A 27 -14.79 -13.21 -22.26
N ASN A 28 -14.72 -11.91 -21.95
CA ASN A 28 -13.95 -10.94 -22.74
C ASN A 28 -12.74 -10.34 -22.01
N MET A 29 -12.59 -10.52 -20.70
CA MET A 29 -11.47 -10.00 -19.92
C MET A 29 -10.45 -11.11 -19.59
N PRO A 30 -9.16 -10.77 -19.38
CA PRO A 30 -8.11 -11.74 -19.06
C PRO A 30 -8.39 -12.49 -17.75
N ARG A 31 -8.63 -13.81 -17.83
CA ARG A 31 -8.99 -14.66 -16.68
C ARG A 31 -7.85 -14.95 -15.73
N ASP A 32 -6.62 -14.82 -16.20
CA ASP A 32 -5.40 -14.84 -15.41
C ASP A 32 -5.27 -13.59 -14.52
N ARG A 33 -5.96 -12.51 -14.90
CA ARG A 33 -5.86 -11.20 -14.25
C ARG A 33 -7.04 -10.87 -13.35
N PHE A 34 -8.27 -11.21 -13.75
CA PHE A 34 -9.49 -10.90 -13.00
C PHE A 34 -10.32 -12.12 -12.62
N GLU A 35 -10.84 -12.10 -11.38
CA GLU A 35 -11.90 -12.97 -10.90
C GLU A 35 -13.18 -12.13 -10.69
N PHE A 36 -14.27 -12.46 -11.36
CA PHE A 36 -15.54 -11.76 -11.22
C PHE A 36 -16.53 -12.53 -10.35
N CYS A 37 -16.93 -11.97 -9.22
CA CYS A 37 -17.94 -12.56 -8.35
C CYS A 37 -19.28 -11.84 -8.53
N LEU A 38 -20.32 -12.59 -8.87
CA LEU A 38 -21.63 -12.07 -9.20
C LEU A 38 -22.48 -11.81 -7.95
N PHE A 39 -23.03 -10.59 -7.87
CA PHE A 39 -24.04 -10.20 -6.90
C PHE A 39 -25.29 -9.65 -7.60
N ASP A 40 -26.46 -9.99 -7.07
CA ASP A 40 -27.75 -9.44 -7.44
C ASP A 40 -28.56 -9.12 -6.18
N ALA A 41 -29.77 -8.59 -6.33
CA ALA A 41 -30.62 -8.22 -5.20
C ALA A 41 -30.86 -9.35 -4.17
N SER A 42 -30.72 -10.63 -4.57
CA SER A 42 -30.96 -11.78 -3.70
C SER A 42 -29.77 -12.16 -2.81
N ASN A 43 -28.54 -11.76 -3.17
CA ASN A 43 -27.33 -12.08 -2.40
C ASN A 43 -26.46 -10.86 -2.07
N LEU A 44 -26.79 -9.66 -2.57
CA LEU A 44 -26.00 -8.44 -2.40
C LEU A 44 -25.72 -8.07 -0.94
N TYR A 45 -26.61 -8.45 -0.01
CA TYR A 45 -26.41 -8.22 1.42
C TYR A 45 -25.12 -8.88 1.95
N ARG A 46 -24.61 -9.93 1.29
CA ARG A 46 -23.38 -10.63 1.67
C ARG A 46 -22.13 -9.75 1.53
N LEU A 47 -22.10 -8.86 0.54
CA LEU A 47 -21.03 -7.86 0.40
C LEU A 47 -20.87 -7.01 1.66
N PHE A 48 -21.96 -6.77 2.37
CA PHE A 48 -22.01 -5.90 3.54
C PHE A 48 -22.02 -6.68 4.87
N THR A 49 -21.63 -7.95 4.85
CA THR A 49 -21.40 -8.74 6.06
C THR A 49 -19.97 -8.60 6.56
N ILE A 50 -19.78 -8.48 7.88
CA ILE A 50 -18.44 -8.36 8.48
C ILE A 50 -17.81 -9.76 8.56
N ASN A 51 -16.56 -9.91 8.10
CA ASN A 51 -15.78 -11.15 8.11
C ASN A 51 -16.39 -12.33 7.33
N GLY A 52 -17.19 -12.07 6.29
CA GLY A 52 -17.67 -13.09 5.37
C GLY A 52 -16.69 -13.35 4.21
N ASP A 53 -16.71 -14.54 3.62
CA ASP A 53 -15.91 -14.86 2.43
C ASP A 53 -16.29 -13.99 1.21
N ASP A 54 -17.54 -13.52 1.20
CA ASP A 54 -18.13 -12.61 0.22
C ASP A 54 -18.13 -11.15 0.72
N ALA A 55 -17.44 -10.82 1.82
CA ALA A 55 -17.42 -9.46 2.34
C ALA A 55 -16.65 -8.51 1.42
N LEU A 56 -17.06 -7.24 1.37
CA LEU A 56 -16.53 -6.22 0.46
C LEU A 56 -15.02 -6.02 0.60
N ASP A 57 -14.46 -6.20 1.81
CA ASP A 57 -13.03 -6.07 2.09
C ASP A 57 -12.16 -7.17 1.47
N THR A 58 -12.77 -8.28 1.04
CA THR A 58 -12.10 -9.39 0.34
C THR A 58 -11.93 -9.14 -1.17
N PHE A 59 -12.46 -8.02 -1.68
CA PHE A 59 -12.40 -7.63 -3.09
C PHE A 59 -11.40 -6.49 -3.33
N ASP A 60 -10.93 -6.38 -4.56
CA ASP A 60 -10.04 -5.32 -5.02
C ASP A 60 -10.80 -4.18 -5.73
N GLY A 61 -11.97 -4.48 -6.29
CA GLY A 61 -12.85 -3.50 -6.93
C GLY A 61 -14.33 -3.86 -6.85
N LEU A 62 -15.20 -2.84 -6.92
CA LEU A 62 -16.65 -2.96 -6.95
C LEU A 62 -17.20 -2.39 -8.27
N PHE A 63 -17.94 -3.21 -9.01
CA PHE A 63 -18.52 -2.87 -10.30
C PHE A 63 -20.06 -2.87 -10.18
N ILE A 64 -20.67 -1.70 -10.27
CA ILE A 64 -22.13 -1.54 -10.27
C ILE A 64 -22.60 -1.39 -11.72
N SER A 65 -23.21 -2.44 -12.26
CA SER A 65 -23.63 -2.48 -13.66
C SER A 65 -24.77 -1.52 -13.97
N THR A 66 -25.01 -1.30 -15.26
CA THR A 66 -26.14 -0.50 -15.74
C THR A 66 -27.45 -1.02 -15.15
N ASN A 67 -28.28 -0.11 -14.66
CA ASN A 67 -29.64 -0.33 -14.15
C ASN A 67 -29.81 -1.27 -12.95
N VAL A 68 -28.75 -1.54 -12.17
CA VAL A 68 -28.87 -2.28 -10.89
C VAL A 68 -29.90 -1.65 -9.96
N THR A 69 -29.85 -0.33 -9.78
CA THR A 69 -30.72 0.39 -8.86
C THR A 69 -32.18 0.47 -9.32
N SER A 70 -32.47 -0.06 -10.52
CA SER A 70 -33.86 -0.26 -10.95
C SER A 70 -34.60 -1.27 -10.08
N ASP A 71 -33.87 -2.16 -9.40
CA ASP A 71 -34.35 -3.02 -8.33
C ASP A 71 -34.31 -2.26 -6.99
N ARG A 72 -35.48 -2.07 -6.38
CA ARG A 72 -35.62 -1.35 -5.11
C ARG A 72 -34.89 -2.04 -3.96
N LEU A 73 -34.82 -3.37 -3.96
CA LEU A 73 -34.11 -4.12 -2.93
C LEU A 73 -32.60 -3.91 -3.07
N ALA A 74 -32.06 -3.97 -4.28
CA ALA A 74 -30.65 -3.69 -4.53
C ALA A 74 -30.27 -2.26 -4.10
N LEU A 75 -31.08 -1.26 -4.47
CA LEU A 75 -30.87 0.13 -4.07
C LEU A 75 -30.91 0.29 -2.54
N ALA A 76 -31.87 -0.33 -1.85
CA ALA A 76 -31.96 -0.28 -0.39
C ALA A 76 -30.72 -0.89 0.29
N ILE A 77 -30.25 -2.03 -0.23
CA ILE A 77 -29.04 -2.70 0.28
C ILE A 77 -27.80 -1.82 0.07
N LEU A 78 -27.60 -1.27 -1.14
CA LEU A 78 -26.49 -0.36 -1.43
C LEU A 78 -26.49 0.87 -0.52
N ASN A 79 -27.64 1.51 -0.34
CA ASN A 79 -27.77 2.68 0.55
C ASN A 79 -27.47 2.32 2.01
N SER A 80 -27.89 1.14 2.48
CA SER A 80 -27.54 0.66 3.83
C SER A 80 -26.06 0.31 3.99
N GLY A 81 -25.40 -0.08 2.90
CA GLY A 81 -23.97 -0.42 2.84
C GLY A 81 -23.04 0.77 2.62
N ALA A 82 -23.56 1.99 2.46
CA ALA A 82 -22.77 3.19 2.16
C ALA A 82 -21.55 3.41 3.11
N PRO A 83 -21.65 3.18 4.44
CA PRO A 83 -20.49 3.30 5.33
C PRO A 83 -19.36 2.32 5.01
N LEU A 84 -19.70 1.09 4.63
CA LEU A 84 -18.71 0.07 4.25
C LEU A 84 -18.10 0.37 2.88
N ILE A 85 -18.87 0.97 1.95
CA ILE A 85 -18.32 1.47 0.68
C ILE A 85 -17.34 2.61 0.95
N ALA A 86 -17.63 3.51 1.89
CA ALA A 86 -16.73 4.58 2.29
C ALA A 86 -15.42 4.03 2.88
N GLU A 87 -15.49 3.04 3.77
CA GLU A 87 -14.32 2.36 4.32
C GLU A 87 -13.52 1.58 3.26
N PHE A 88 -14.22 0.92 2.33
CA PHE A 88 -13.59 0.24 1.21
C PHE A 88 -12.78 1.21 0.35
N LEU A 89 -13.37 2.36 0.00
CA LEU A 89 -12.70 3.40 -0.76
C LEU A 89 -11.51 3.99 0.02
N SER A 90 -11.65 4.30 1.31
CA SER A 90 -10.58 4.90 2.12
C SER A 90 -9.36 3.99 2.31
N ARG A 91 -9.48 2.69 2.02
CA ARG A 91 -8.35 1.75 1.91
C ARG A 91 -7.67 1.78 0.52
N GLY A 92 -7.97 2.78 -0.31
CA GLY A 92 -7.45 2.93 -1.66
C GLY A 92 -8.05 1.97 -2.67
N ARG A 93 -9.23 1.38 -2.41
CA ARG A 93 -9.93 0.51 -3.39
C ARG A 93 -10.78 1.32 -4.35
N GLY A 94 -11.34 0.65 -5.37
CA GLY A 94 -12.07 1.34 -6.43
C GLY A 94 -13.51 0.88 -6.67
N ILE A 95 -14.36 1.82 -7.07
CA ILE A 95 -15.74 1.58 -7.50
C ILE A 95 -15.99 2.16 -8.90
N PHE A 96 -16.67 1.38 -9.73
CA PHE A 96 -17.28 1.86 -10.97
C PHE A 96 -18.81 1.83 -10.86
N VAL A 97 -19.45 2.95 -11.19
CA VAL A 97 -20.91 3.06 -11.27
C VAL A 97 -21.31 3.37 -12.71
N SER A 98 -21.88 2.38 -13.38
CA SER A 98 -22.44 2.56 -14.73
C SER A 98 -23.80 3.26 -14.69
N TYR A 99 -24.43 3.45 -15.84
CA TYR A 99 -25.66 4.22 -16.00
C TYR A 99 -26.83 3.67 -15.16
N GLN A 100 -27.46 4.52 -14.34
CA GLN A 100 -28.58 4.16 -13.46
C GLN A 100 -29.87 4.91 -13.86
N LYS A 101 -30.64 4.38 -14.82
CA LYS A 101 -31.80 5.08 -15.39
C LYS A 101 -32.88 5.47 -14.37
N LYS A 102 -33.22 4.62 -13.39
CA LYS A 102 -34.25 4.99 -12.40
C LYS A 102 -33.77 5.98 -11.34
N MET A 103 -32.49 6.32 -11.35
CA MET A 103 -31.89 7.37 -10.55
C MET A 103 -31.69 8.66 -11.37
N SER A 104 -32.15 8.71 -12.63
CA SER A 104 -32.18 9.95 -13.39
C SER A 104 -33.45 10.75 -13.15
N TYR A 105 -33.35 12.08 -13.27
CA TYR A 105 -34.46 13.01 -13.13
C TYR A 105 -34.58 13.89 -14.37
N THR A 106 -35.80 14.29 -14.71
CA THR A 106 -36.06 15.25 -15.79
C THR A 106 -35.67 16.65 -15.32
N PRO A 107 -35.12 17.52 -16.19
CA PRO A 107 -34.97 18.93 -15.85
C PRO A 107 -36.31 19.54 -15.37
N GLY A 108 -36.35 19.97 -14.11
CA GLY A 108 -37.55 20.51 -13.46
C GLY A 108 -38.18 19.61 -12.39
N ASP A 109 -37.82 18.33 -12.35
CA ASP A 109 -38.22 17.41 -11.27
C ASP A 109 -37.25 17.49 -10.08
N ASP A 110 -37.66 16.95 -8.93
CA ASP A 110 -36.78 16.82 -7.76
C ASP A 110 -35.58 15.92 -8.08
N PRO A 111 -34.34 16.40 -7.90
CA PRO A 111 -33.15 15.65 -8.26
C PRO A 111 -32.97 14.42 -7.36
N ILE A 112 -32.63 13.29 -7.97
CA ILE A 112 -32.32 12.04 -7.26
C ILE A 112 -30.80 11.90 -7.17
N GLU A 113 -30.30 11.69 -5.96
CA GLU A 113 -28.87 11.53 -5.67
C GLU A 113 -28.46 10.06 -5.60
N ILE A 114 -27.26 9.76 -6.08
CA ILE A 114 -26.61 8.47 -5.85
C ILE A 114 -25.95 8.51 -4.46
N SER A 115 -26.72 8.15 -3.43
CA SER A 115 -26.36 8.32 -2.02
C SER A 115 -25.64 7.14 -1.36
N PHE A 116 -25.37 6.07 -2.11
CA PHE A 116 -24.53 4.95 -1.62
C PHE A 116 -23.02 5.20 -1.78
N LEU A 117 -22.63 6.27 -2.46
CA LEU A 117 -21.25 6.76 -2.47
C LEU A 117 -21.01 7.65 -1.24
N PRO A 118 -19.75 7.86 -0.80
CA PRO A 118 -19.45 8.87 0.22
C PRO A 118 -19.96 10.26 -0.19
N GLU A 119 -20.34 11.09 0.78
CA GLU A 119 -20.96 12.41 0.55
C GLU A 119 -20.17 13.28 -0.45
N ARG A 120 -18.84 13.30 -0.32
CA ARG A 120 -17.96 14.05 -1.23
C ARG A 120 -18.07 13.61 -2.69
N TYR A 121 -18.48 12.36 -2.94
CA TYR A 121 -18.60 11.73 -4.25
C TYR A 121 -20.03 11.59 -4.74
N HIS A 122 -21.00 12.22 -4.08
CA HIS A 122 -22.38 12.23 -4.55
C HIS A 122 -22.47 12.86 -5.95
N VAL A 123 -23.29 12.22 -6.79
CA VAL A 123 -23.61 12.67 -8.15
C VAL A 123 -25.11 12.56 -8.40
N ARG A 124 -25.59 13.32 -9.39
CA ARG A 124 -26.95 13.26 -9.92
C ARG A 124 -26.88 12.93 -11.41
N MET A 125 -27.86 12.18 -11.91
CA MET A 125 -28.01 11.90 -13.34
C MET A 125 -29.20 12.68 -13.89
N MET A 126 -28.97 13.60 -14.82
CA MET A 126 -30.03 14.44 -15.39
C MET A 126 -30.38 13.94 -16.79
N GLU A 127 -31.65 13.64 -17.05
CA GLU A 127 -32.12 13.22 -18.38
C GLU A 127 -31.95 14.32 -19.43
N ARG A 128 -31.76 13.92 -20.68
CA ARG A 128 -31.78 14.86 -21.80
C ARG A 128 -33.13 15.58 -21.87
N PRO A 129 -33.16 16.87 -22.29
CA PRO A 129 -34.41 17.59 -22.50
C PRO A 129 -35.34 16.82 -23.44
N PHE A 130 -36.64 16.81 -23.15
CA PHE A 130 -37.66 16.08 -23.94
C PHE A 130 -37.69 16.48 -25.43
N LEU A 131 -37.25 17.69 -25.76
CA LEU A 131 -37.15 18.21 -27.12
C LEU A 131 -36.08 17.47 -27.95
N GLU A 132 -35.09 16.84 -27.30
CA GLU A 132 -34.04 16.04 -27.93
C GLU A 132 -34.47 14.56 -27.99
N THR A 133 -35.36 14.25 -28.94
CA THR A 133 -35.99 12.93 -29.03
C THR A 133 -35.06 11.82 -29.53
N ASP A 134 -33.96 12.17 -30.21
CA ASP A 134 -32.96 11.22 -30.70
C ASP A 134 -31.71 11.22 -29.81
N SER A 135 -31.60 10.18 -28.99
CA SER A 135 -30.43 9.93 -28.12
C SER A 135 -29.14 9.62 -28.89
N GLY A 136 -29.19 9.46 -30.22
CA GLY A 136 -28.04 9.36 -31.11
C GLY A 136 -27.45 10.71 -31.54
N LEU A 137 -28.15 11.83 -31.30
CA LEU A 137 -27.64 13.18 -31.59
C LEU A 137 -26.70 13.68 -30.50
N GLY A 138 -25.72 14.49 -30.89
CA GLY A 138 -24.67 15.03 -30.03
C GLY A 138 -23.29 14.53 -30.42
N ASP A 139 -22.32 14.70 -29.53
CA ASP A 139 -20.96 14.23 -29.71
C ASP A 139 -20.40 13.62 -28.42
N ILE A 140 -19.30 12.88 -28.57
CA ILE A 140 -18.47 12.44 -27.46
C ILE A 140 -17.08 12.98 -27.75
N ASP A 141 -16.60 13.88 -26.91
CA ASP A 141 -15.23 14.40 -26.97
C ASP A 141 -14.55 14.28 -25.60
N PHE A 142 -13.22 14.41 -25.58
CA PHE A 142 -12.48 14.53 -24.34
C PHE A 142 -12.79 15.85 -23.65
N ALA A 143 -13.03 15.81 -22.33
CA ALA A 143 -13.34 17.04 -21.61
C ALA A 143 -12.16 18.03 -21.54
N GLU A 144 -10.95 17.48 -21.51
CA GLU A 144 -9.71 18.22 -21.63
C GLU A 144 -8.79 17.50 -22.61
N THR A 145 -7.81 18.21 -23.17
CA THR A 145 -6.80 17.53 -23.99
C THR A 145 -6.06 16.47 -23.15
N PRO A 146 -5.64 15.33 -23.73
CA PRO A 146 -4.90 14.31 -23.00
C PRO A 146 -3.59 14.81 -22.34
N ALA A 147 -3.10 15.99 -22.72
CA ALA A 147 -1.95 16.63 -22.06
C ALA A 147 -2.33 17.35 -20.75
N CYS A 148 -3.57 17.81 -20.60
CA CYS A 148 -4.06 18.57 -19.45
C CYS A 148 -4.79 17.72 -18.40
N MET A 149 -5.32 16.56 -18.78
CA MET A 149 -6.03 15.64 -17.88
C MET A 149 -5.25 15.36 -16.58
N ASN A 150 -5.90 14.88 -15.53
CA ASN A 150 -5.20 14.31 -14.37
C ASN A 150 -4.70 12.86 -14.66
N THR A 151 -3.94 12.26 -13.74
CA THR A 151 -3.44 10.88 -13.91
C THR A 151 -4.55 9.85 -14.08
N ALA A 152 -5.61 9.93 -13.27
CA ALA A 152 -6.72 8.98 -13.31
C ALA A 152 -7.48 9.01 -14.64
N ALA A 153 -7.89 10.20 -15.10
CA ALA A 153 -8.56 10.43 -16.36
C ALA A 153 -7.70 9.96 -17.54
N TYR A 154 -6.40 10.27 -17.49
CA TYR A 154 -5.46 9.82 -18.50
C TYR A 154 -5.32 8.29 -18.53
N LEU A 155 -5.25 7.62 -17.38
CA LEU A 155 -5.19 6.15 -17.32
C LEU A 155 -6.45 5.52 -17.94
N LEU A 156 -7.64 6.07 -17.68
CA LEU A 156 -8.88 5.57 -18.25
C LEU A 156 -8.93 5.61 -19.79
N ILE A 157 -8.14 6.48 -20.43
CA ILE A 157 -8.08 6.59 -21.90
C ILE A 157 -6.79 6.01 -22.52
N SER A 158 -5.81 5.60 -21.71
CA SER A 158 -4.49 5.20 -22.21
C SER A 158 -3.95 3.88 -21.63
N SER A 159 -4.64 3.26 -20.66
CA SER A 159 -4.12 2.11 -19.94
C SER A 159 -5.21 1.10 -19.54
N PRO A 160 -5.08 -0.18 -19.94
CA PRO A 160 -4.05 -0.73 -20.83
C PRO A 160 -4.24 -0.34 -22.29
N ASN A 161 -5.45 0.05 -22.69
CA ASN A 161 -5.82 0.36 -24.06
C ASN A 161 -5.84 1.87 -24.33
N GLU A 162 -5.41 2.27 -25.53
CA GLU A 162 -5.66 3.62 -26.04
C GLU A 162 -7.11 3.76 -26.54
N ILE A 163 -7.83 4.72 -25.97
CA ILE A 163 -9.24 5.02 -26.25
C ILE A 163 -9.32 6.39 -26.90
N THR A 164 -10.09 6.49 -27.99
CA THR A 164 -10.42 7.78 -28.62
C THR A 164 -11.91 8.07 -28.48
N PRO A 165 -12.34 9.35 -28.44
CA PRO A 165 -13.76 9.69 -28.31
C PRO A 165 -14.55 9.13 -29.50
N GLN A 166 -13.96 9.16 -30.69
CA GLN A 166 -14.53 8.56 -31.90
C GLN A 166 -14.75 7.05 -31.76
N SER A 167 -13.82 6.31 -31.14
CA SER A 167 -14.00 4.86 -30.93
C SER A 167 -15.18 4.56 -30.02
N VAL A 168 -15.36 5.34 -28.95
CA VAL A 168 -16.51 5.22 -28.03
C VAL A 168 -17.80 5.59 -28.75
N LYS A 169 -17.80 6.71 -29.50
CA LYS A 169 -18.94 7.16 -30.29
C LYS A 169 -19.39 6.12 -31.31
N THR A 170 -18.46 5.53 -32.04
CA THR A 170 -18.74 4.47 -33.02
C THR A 170 -19.39 3.27 -32.34
N HIS A 171 -18.85 2.77 -31.23
CA HIS A 171 -19.47 1.68 -30.47
C HIS A 171 -20.88 2.02 -29.96
N CYS A 172 -21.11 3.25 -29.50
CA CYS A 172 -22.44 3.70 -29.07
C CYS A 172 -23.47 3.69 -30.21
N LEU A 173 -23.06 4.08 -31.42
CA LEU A 173 -23.94 4.18 -32.61
C LEU A 173 -24.12 2.84 -33.33
N GLU A 174 -23.11 1.97 -33.30
CA GLU A 174 -23.14 0.63 -33.92
C GLU A 174 -23.67 -0.46 -32.97
N ASN A 175 -24.07 -0.10 -31.74
CA ASN A 175 -24.61 -1.07 -30.78
C ASN A 175 -25.88 -1.77 -31.31
N ASP A 176 -25.77 -3.09 -31.49
CA ASP A 176 -26.84 -4.00 -31.92
C ASP A 176 -28.12 -3.91 -31.08
N PHE A 177 -28.04 -3.52 -29.81
CA PHE A 177 -29.23 -3.36 -28.96
C PHE A 177 -30.04 -2.11 -29.33
N LYS A 178 -29.38 -0.96 -29.34
CA LYS A 178 -29.97 0.33 -29.72
C LYS A 178 -28.86 1.34 -29.96
N ALA A 179 -28.82 1.92 -31.14
CA ALA A 179 -27.98 3.07 -31.43
C ALA A 179 -28.36 4.26 -30.53
N HIS A 180 -27.46 4.66 -29.64
CA HIS A 180 -27.59 5.88 -28.83
C HIS A 180 -26.26 6.23 -28.17
N LEU A 181 -25.97 7.54 -28.05
CA LEU A 181 -24.77 8.04 -27.37
C LEU A 181 -24.97 7.99 -25.85
N TYR A 182 -25.95 8.73 -25.36
CA TYR A 182 -26.31 8.81 -23.95
C TYR A 182 -27.76 9.27 -23.77
N ARG A 183 -28.35 8.97 -22.61
CA ARG A 183 -29.71 9.39 -22.23
C ARG A 183 -29.75 10.37 -21.07
N SER A 184 -28.67 10.41 -20.30
CA SER A 184 -28.53 11.26 -19.14
C SER A 184 -27.11 11.82 -19.07
N THR A 185 -26.95 12.94 -18.39
CA THR A 185 -25.69 13.61 -18.11
C THR A 185 -25.38 13.50 -16.63
N ILE A 186 -24.11 13.55 -16.25
CA ILE A 186 -23.68 13.49 -14.86
C ILE A 186 -23.52 14.91 -14.33
N ARG A 187 -24.05 15.17 -13.13
CA ARG A 187 -23.83 16.41 -12.38
C ARG A 187 -23.26 16.07 -11.01
N PRO A 188 -21.95 16.30 -10.76
CA PRO A 188 -21.38 16.09 -9.44
C PRO A 188 -21.90 17.15 -8.47
N LEU A 189 -22.17 16.77 -7.21
CA LEU A 189 -22.51 17.75 -6.17
C LEU A 189 -21.29 18.58 -5.77
N ASN A 190 -20.12 17.95 -5.78
CA ASN A 190 -18.85 18.61 -5.58
C ASN A 190 -18.00 18.47 -6.85
N SER A 191 -17.99 19.48 -7.70
CA SER A 191 -17.20 19.47 -8.94
C SER A 191 -15.69 19.52 -8.69
N SER A 192 -15.24 19.99 -7.51
CA SER A 192 -13.81 20.12 -7.21
C SER A 192 -13.10 18.78 -7.06
N VAL A 193 -13.84 17.70 -6.80
CA VAL A 193 -13.29 16.35 -6.56
C VAL A 193 -13.42 15.41 -7.75
N PHE A 194 -13.94 15.88 -8.89
CA PHE A 194 -14.06 15.08 -10.12
C PHE A 194 -13.38 15.78 -11.29
N ASP A 195 -12.83 14.97 -12.19
CA ASP A 195 -12.49 15.39 -13.55
C ASP A 195 -13.38 14.63 -14.54
N ALA A 196 -13.87 15.35 -15.54
CA ALA A 196 -14.57 14.76 -16.66
C ALA A 196 -13.55 14.13 -17.62
N VAL A 197 -13.85 12.92 -18.06
CA VAL A 197 -13.06 12.20 -19.08
C VAL A 197 -13.70 12.42 -20.45
N PHE A 198 -15.01 12.18 -20.54
CA PHE A 198 -15.81 12.43 -21.74
C PHE A 198 -16.94 13.40 -21.45
N HIS A 199 -17.20 14.27 -22.43
CA HIS A 199 -18.34 15.17 -22.43
C HIS A 199 -19.04 15.21 -23.80
N ASP A 200 -20.21 15.83 -23.85
CA ASP A 200 -20.83 16.27 -25.09
C ASP A 200 -20.75 17.81 -25.21
N PRO A 201 -19.94 18.35 -26.14
CA PRO A 201 -19.81 19.78 -26.36
C PRO A 201 -20.93 20.37 -27.24
N SER A 202 -21.76 19.54 -27.89
CA SER A 202 -22.70 19.97 -28.95
C SER A 202 -23.75 20.98 -28.50
N TYR A 203 -23.97 21.10 -27.19
CA TYR A 203 -25.00 21.93 -26.56
C TYR A 203 -24.42 22.90 -25.53
N ALA A 204 -23.12 23.18 -25.59
CA ALA A 204 -22.43 24.02 -24.61
C ALA A 204 -23.04 25.42 -24.47
N ASP A 205 -23.51 26.00 -25.59
CA ASP A 205 -24.10 27.35 -25.61
C ASP A 205 -25.47 27.43 -24.93
N ASP A 206 -26.26 26.34 -24.96
CA ASP A 206 -27.65 26.34 -24.47
C ASP A 206 -27.76 25.84 -23.02
N TYR A 207 -26.96 24.84 -22.64
CA TYR A 207 -27.11 24.10 -21.37
C TYR A 207 -25.79 23.83 -20.64
N GLY A 208 -24.69 24.43 -21.11
CA GLY A 208 -23.35 24.13 -20.63
C GLY A 208 -22.85 22.76 -21.08
N VAL A 209 -21.57 22.49 -20.80
CA VAL A 209 -20.93 21.21 -21.10
C VAL A 209 -21.63 20.07 -20.35
N ARG A 210 -21.85 18.95 -21.05
CA ARG A 210 -22.57 17.78 -20.54
C ARG A 210 -21.60 16.65 -20.24
N ASP A 211 -21.30 16.40 -18.97
CA ASP A 211 -20.37 15.34 -18.58
C ASP A 211 -21.00 13.95 -18.72
N LEU A 212 -20.23 13.00 -19.26
CA LEU A 212 -20.70 11.64 -19.60
C LEU A 212 -19.92 10.53 -18.86
N LEU A 213 -18.66 10.80 -18.52
CA LEU A 213 -17.80 9.92 -17.72
C LEU A 213 -16.97 10.79 -16.79
N LEU A 214 -17.10 10.56 -15.49
CA LEU A 214 -16.33 11.24 -14.45
C LEU A 214 -15.38 10.26 -13.77
N VAL A 215 -14.23 10.75 -13.36
CA VAL A 215 -13.32 10.08 -12.43
C VAL A 215 -12.94 11.03 -11.31
N ASN A 216 -12.76 10.53 -10.09
CA ASN A 216 -12.35 11.42 -9.02
C ASN A 216 -10.95 12.00 -9.26
N ARG A 217 -10.73 13.23 -8.79
CA ARG A 217 -9.40 13.77 -8.59
C ARG A 217 -8.70 12.97 -7.51
N SER A 218 -7.38 12.79 -7.68
CA SER A 218 -6.52 12.07 -6.74
C SER A 218 -6.85 12.51 -5.31
N ALA A 219 -7.17 11.55 -4.45
CA ALA A 219 -7.57 11.81 -3.09
C ALA A 219 -6.54 11.27 -2.10
N GLU A 220 -6.56 11.79 -0.86
CA GLU A 220 -5.53 11.60 0.17
C GLU A 220 -5.21 10.12 0.46
N ALA A 221 -6.20 9.22 0.35
CA ALA A 221 -6.03 7.80 0.60
C ALA A 221 -5.98 6.93 -0.67
N GLY A 222 -5.89 7.56 -1.84
CA GLY A 222 -5.85 6.87 -3.13
C GLY A 222 -7.18 6.26 -3.55
N GLU A 223 -8.31 6.84 -3.11
CA GLU A 223 -9.66 6.36 -3.46
C GLU A 223 -9.92 6.46 -4.96
N ARG A 224 -10.67 5.50 -5.54
CA ARG A 224 -10.88 5.41 -7.00
C ARG A 224 -12.37 5.30 -7.32
N VAL A 225 -12.96 6.37 -7.84
CA VAL A 225 -14.39 6.43 -8.15
C VAL A 225 -14.55 6.82 -9.61
N VAL A 226 -15.21 5.96 -10.38
CA VAL A 226 -15.54 6.20 -11.79
C VAL A 226 -17.05 6.12 -11.96
N VAL A 227 -17.66 7.11 -12.60
CA VAL A 227 -19.11 7.15 -12.85
C VAL A 227 -19.37 7.44 -14.32
N SER A 228 -20.23 6.65 -14.97
CA SER A 228 -20.62 6.88 -16.36
C SER A 228 -22.14 6.91 -16.57
N THR A 229 -22.59 7.76 -17.49
CA THR A 229 -23.94 7.68 -18.08
C THR A 229 -23.94 7.07 -19.47
N ILE A 230 -22.77 6.82 -20.05
CA ILE A 230 -22.62 5.91 -21.18
C ILE A 230 -22.81 4.50 -20.62
N ALA A 231 -23.65 3.68 -21.25
CA ALA A 231 -23.88 2.31 -20.81
C ALA A 231 -22.73 1.40 -21.28
N ILE A 232 -21.52 1.70 -20.84
CA ILE A 232 -20.24 1.14 -21.32
C ILE A 232 -20.27 -0.39 -21.30
N ASP A 233 -20.85 -0.97 -20.24
CA ASP A 233 -21.01 -2.40 -20.02
C ASP A 233 -22.02 -3.05 -20.97
N TRP A 234 -23.22 -2.47 -21.11
CA TRP A 234 -24.25 -3.01 -22.01
C TRP A 234 -23.94 -2.80 -23.50
N GLN A 235 -23.17 -1.77 -23.82
CA GLN A 235 -22.67 -1.49 -25.18
C GLN A 235 -21.40 -2.29 -25.51
N LEU A 236 -20.86 -3.06 -24.56
CA LEU A 236 -19.64 -3.84 -24.72
C LEU A 236 -18.46 -3.02 -25.27
N ASN A 237 -18.25 -1.83 -24.71
CA ASN A 237 -17.06 -1.04 -25.00
C ASN A 237 -15.84 -1.67 -24.29
N LEU A 238 -15.39 -2.83 -24.77
CA LEU A 238 -14.46 -3.72 -24.06
C LEU A 238 -13.14 -3.03 -23.67
N ARG A 239 -12.57 -2.22 -24.55
CA ARG A 239 -11.27 -1.57 -24.32
C ARG A 239 -11.30 -0.59 -23.14
N ILE A 240 -12.36 0.22 -23.05
CA ILE A 240 -12.53 1.15 -21.93
C ILE A 240 -13.02 0.43 -20.66
N LEU A 241 -13.80 -0.66 -20.79
CA LEU A 241 -14.13 -1.50 -19.63
C LEU A 241 -12.87 -2.08 -19.00
N GLU A 242 -11.94 -2.57 -19.82
CA GLU A 242 -10.65 -3.09 -19.34
C GLU A 242 -9.84 -1.99 -18.63
N ASN A 243 -9.78 -0.76 -19.19
CA ASN A 243 -9.14 0.38 -18.53
C ASN A 243 -9.79 0.73 -17.19
N ILE A 244 -11.12 0.73 -17.13
CA ILE A 244 -11.87 1.00 -15.89
C ILE A 244 -11.60 -0.10 -14.86
N LEU A 245 -11.61 -1.38 -15.27
CA LEU A 245 -11.37 -2.52 -14.40
C LEU A 245 -9.95 -2.52 -13.84
N GLU A 246 -8.95 -2.28 -14.67
CA GLU A 246 -7.56 -2.10 -14.23
C GLU A 246 -7.45 -0.95 -13.21
N TYR A 247 -8.06 0.19 -13.51
CA TYR A 247 -8.00 1.34 -12.61
C TYR A 247 -8.70 1.06 -11.26
N ILE A 248 -9.92 0.51 -11.25
CA ILE A 248 -10.64 0.31 -9.97
C ILE A 248 -10.03 -0.84 -9.14
N ALA A 249 -9.56 -1.91 -9.78
CA ALA A 249 -9.08 -3.11 -9.09
C ALA A 249 -7.58 -3.05 -8.78
N ALA A 250 -6.75 -2.82 -9.81
CA ALA A 250 -5.30 -2.73 -9.64
C ALA A 250 -4.87 -1.34 -9.14
N GLY A 251 -5.38 -0.27 -9.75
CA GLY A 251 -5.01 1.10 -9.41
C GLY A 251 -3.99 1.72 -10.37
N VAL A 252 -3.13 2.60 -9.85
CA VAL A 252 -2.14 3.32 -10.67
C VAL A 252 -0.91 2.41 -10.87
N PRO A 253 -0.52 2.07 -12.11
CA PRO A 253 0.61 1.16 -12.36
C PRO A 253 1.94 1.88 -12.12
N ARG A 254 2.44 1.90 -10.88
CA ARG A 254 3.73 2.53 -10.53
C ARG A 254 4.94 1.73 -11.02
N LEU A 255 4.75 0.45 -11.36
CA LEU A 255 5.79 -0.43 -11.89
C LEU A 255 5.65 -0.59 -13.41
N ALA A 256 6.75 -0.44 -14.13
CA ALA A 256 6.84 -0.69 -15.56
C ALA A 256 7.89 -1.77 -15.86
N PHE A 257 7.49 -2.81 -16.58
CA PHE A 257 8.37 -3.80 -17.16
C PHE A 257 8.63 -3.47 -18.62
N ILE A 258 9.89 -3.38 -19.02
CA ILE A 258 10.29 -3.14 -20.40
C ILE A 258 11.06 -4.37 -20.89
N ASP A 259 10.30 -5.29 -21.47
CA ASP A 259 10.82 -6.53 -22.01
C ASP A 259 11.32 -6.31 -23.46
N SER A 260 12.32 -7.07 -23.84
CA SER A 260 12.78 -7.12 -25.23
C SER A 260 11.80 -7.97 -26.05
N PRO A 261 11.59 -7.68 -27.33
CA PRO A 261 10.81 -8.55 -28.21
C PRO A 261 11.32 -10.00 -28.30
N ARG A 262 12.55 -10.28 -27.83
CA ARG A 262 13.14 -11.61 -27.76
C ARG A 262 12.62 -12.46 -26.59
N GLY A 263 11.98 -11.83 -25.61
CA GLY A 263 11.51 -12.45 -24.36
C GLY A 263 12.65 -12.75 -23.39
N ASP A 264 12.39 -12.64 -22.09
CA ASP A 264 13.36 -12.90 -21.03
C ASP A 264 12.71 -13.65 -19.87
N SER A 265 13.17 -14.88 -19.59
CA SER A 265 12.57 -15.70 -18.53
C SER A 265 12.67 -15.07 -17.14
N ASP A 266 13.69 -14.25 -16.89
CA ASP A 266 13.87 -13.60 -15.59
C ASP A 266 12.87 -12.45 -15.41
N ILE A 267 12.62 -11.66 -16.47
CA ILE A 267 11.58 -10.63 -16.41
C ILE A 267 10.19 -11.26 -16.32
N ASP A 268 9.93 -12.36 -17.04
CA ASP A 268 8.67 -13.09 -16.98
C ASP A 268 8.39 -13.60 -15.55
N PHE A 269 9.42 -14.08 -14.85
CA PHE A 269 9.31 -14.52 -13.46
C PHE A 269 8.97 -13.36 -12.51
N ILE A 270 9.63 -12.21 -12.66
CA ILE A 270 9.36 -11.02 -11.81
C ILE A 270 7.96 -10.47 -12.11
N GLN A 271 7.57 -10.40 -13.38
CA GLN A 271 6.22 -10.01 -13.81
C GLN A 271 5.16 -10.94 -13.21
N SER A 272 5.37 -12.26 -13.29
CA SER A 272 4.47 -13.25 -12.72
C SER A 272 4.35 -13.10 -11.21
N THR A 273 5.47 -12.85 -10.52
CA THR A 273 5.48 -12.64 -9.06
C THR A 273 4.72 -11.36 -8.69
N ALA A 274 4.96 -10.26 -9.39
CA ALA A 274 4.23 -9.01 -9.19
C ALA A 274 2.71 -9.19 -9.41
N GLY A 275 2.31 -9.96 -10.42
CA GLY A 275 0.90 -10.29 -10.67
C GLY A 275 0.25 -11.17 -9.60
N LEU A 276 1.01 -12.10 -8.99
CA LEU A 276 0.55 -12.92 -7.88
C LEU A 276 0.36 -12.08 -6.61
N ASP A 277 1.26 -11.13 -6.37
CA ASP A 277 1.21 -10.21 -5.22
C ASP A 277 0.21 -9.05 -5.41
N GLY A 278 -0.45 -8.97 -6.59
CA GLY A 278 -1.40 -7.91 -6.90
C GLY A 278 -0.76 -6.52 -7.08
N ILE A 279 0.53 -6.47 -7.40
CA ILE A 279 1.27 -5.22 -7.61
C ILE A 279 0.88 -4.64 -8.99
N PRO A 280 0.32 -3.42 -9.03
CA PRO A 280 -0.10 -2.80 -10.28
C PRO A 280 1.11 -2.51 -11.17
N SER A 281 1.12 -3.12 -12.35
CA SER A 281 2.26 -3.03 -13.26
C SER A 281 1.82 -2.92 -14.72
N ARG A 282 2.73 -2.43 -15.56
CA ARG A 282 2.53 -2.33 -17.01
C ARG A 282 3.71 -2.88 -17.77
N GLU A 283 3.42 -3.63 -18.82
CA GLU A 283 4.43 -4.18 -19.71
C GLU A 283 4.57 -3.32 -20.97
N TYR A 284 5.82 -3.18 -21.40
CA TYR A 284 6.23 -2.52 -22.62
C TYR A 284 7.23 -3.41 -23.37
N LYS A 285 7.16 -3.39 -24.70
CA LYS A 285 8.07 -4.17 -25.57
C LYS A 285 9.11 -3.30 -26.30
N ASP A 286 9.18 -2.02 -25.96
CA ASP A 286 10.03 -1.03 -26.61
C ASP A 286 10.46 0.05 -25.61
N LEU A 287 11.74 0.43 -25.62
CA LEU A 287 12.29 1.55 -24.84
C LEU A 287 11.77 2.91 -25.27
N SER A 288 11.20 3.04 -26.46
CA SER A 288 10.53 4.26 -26.92
C SER A 288 9.25 4.55 -26.12
N VAL A 289 8.62 3.50 -25.58
CA VAL A 289 7.41 3.51 -24.76
C VAL A 289 7.84 3.32 -23.28
N PRO A 290 7.36 4.13 -22.31
CA PRO A 290 6.09 4.86 -22.30
C PRO A 290 6.11 6.21 -23.02
N SER A 291 4.93 6.70 -23.41
CA SER A 291 4.75 8.10 -23.80
C SER A 291 5.31 9.03 -22.70
N ARG A 292 5.69 10.27 -23.04
CA ARG A 292 6.24 11.24 -22.06
C ARG A 292 5.40 11.32 -20.77
N ARG A 293 4.08 11.20 -20.92
CA ARG A 293 3.13 11.30 -19.81
C ARG A 293 3.01 10.01 -19.01
N LEU A 294 2.99 8.84 -19.66
CA LEU A 294 3.04 7.55 -18.96
C LEU A 294 4.35 7.38 -18.15
N ARG A 295 5.47 7.94 -18.63
CA ARG A 295 6.74 7.97 -17.86
C ARG A 295 6.62 8.73 -16.53
N GLY A 296 5.69 9.68 -16.46
CA GLY A 296 5.38 10.43 -15.24
C GLY A 296 4.58 9.63 -14.20
N ILE A 297 4.03 8.47 -14.59
CA ILE A 297 3.19 7.62 -13.73
C ILE A 297 4.01 6.53 -13.04
N HIS A 298 5.01 5.99 -13.72
CA HIS A 298 5.84 4.92 -13.18
C HIS A 298 6.97 5.46 -12.32
N ASP A 299 7.10 4.88 -11.14
CA ASP A 299 8.17 5.18 -10.18
C ASP A 299 9.31 4.15 -10.30
N VAL A 300 8.99 2.93 -10.77
CA VAL A 300 9.96 1.83 -10.91
C VAL A 300 9.91 1.25 -12.31
N TYR A 301 11.08 1.08 -12.91
CA TYR A 301 11.29 0.46 -14.21
C TYR A 301 12.13 -0.80 -14.05
N VAL A 302 11.76 -1.88 -14.71
CA VAL A 302 12.52 -3.14 -14.77
C VAL A 302 12.74 -3.48 -16.24
N LEU A 303 14.00 -3.50 -16.68
CA LEU A 303 14.40 -3.76 -18.05
C LEU A 303 14.99 -5.17 -18.16
N SER A 304 14.55 -5.91 -19.17
CA SER A 304 15.09 -7.24 -19.50
C SER A 304 16.59 -7.19 -19.82
N SER A 305 17.23 -8.35 -19.69
CA SER A 305 18.66 -8.58 -19.91
C SER A 305 19.13 -8.41 -21.37
N HIS A 306 18.18 -8.31 -22.30
CA HIS A 306 18.45 -8.20 -23.73
C HIS A 306 18.72 -6.78 -24.22
N TRP A 307 18.53 -5.78 -23.36
CA TRP A 307 18.86 -4.38 -23.66
C TRP A 307 20.34 -4.10 -23.40
N SER A 308 21.01 -3.38 -24.29
CA SER A 308 22.40 -3.02 -24.09
C SER A 308 22.53 -1.99 -22.96
N ALA A 309 23.68 -1.96 -22.28
CA ALA A 309 23.94 -0.96 -21.24
C ALA A 309 23.83 0.49 -21.77
N GLU A 310 24.18 0.71 -23.04
CA GLU A 310 24.05 2.01 -23.72
C GLU A 310 22.58 2.41 -23.88
N ASP A 311 21.73 1.49 -24.38
CA ASP A 311 20.29 1.74 -24.54
C ASP A 311 19.61 2.01 -23.19
N VAL A 312 20.00 1.26 -22.16
CA VAL A 312 19.50 1.43 -20.78
C VAL A 312 19.91 2.80 -20.24
N ALA A 313 21.16 3.23 -20.46
CA ALA A 313 21.65 4.53 -20.02
C ALA A 313 20.95 5.68 -20.75
N GLU A 314 20.71 5.56 -22.06
CA GLU A 314 19.94 6.55 -22.81
C GLU A 314 18.48 6.60 -22.32
N PHE A 315 17.86 5.44 -22.10
CA PHE A 315 16.52 5.37 -21.54
C PHE A 315 16.46 6.05 -20.17
N TRP A 316 17.39 5.73 -19.27
CA TRP A 316 17.52 6.36 -17.96
C TRP A 316 17.64 7.89 -18.08
N ALA A 317 18.54 8.39 -18.93
CA ALA A 317 18.70 9.84 -19.14
C ALA A 317 17.41 10.54 -19.62
N ARG A 318 16.53 9.83 -20.31
CA ARG A 318 15.22 10.36 -20.75
C ARG A 318 14.14 10.32 -19.68
N ILE A 319 14.23 9.43 -18.68
CA ILE A 319 13.23 9.29 -17.60
C ILE A 319 13.67 9.94 -16.29
N SER A 320 14.98 10.05 -16.07
CA SER A 320 15.55 10.68 -14.88
C SER A 320 15.58 12.18 -15.08
N THR A 321 14.82 12.92 -14.27
CA THR A 321 15.02 14.36 -14.15
C THR A 321 16.36 14.64 -13.44
N PRO A 322 17.24 15.49 -13.99
CA PRO A 322 18.44 15.95 -13.29
C PRO A 322 18.06 16.55 -11.94
N ARG A 323 18.92 16.42 -10.93
CA ARG A 323 18.70 17.11 -9.65
C ARG A 323 18.89 18.60 -9.87
N THR A 324 17.80 19.36 -9.78
CA THR A 324 17.86 20.83 -9.85
C THR A 324 17.66 21.48 -8.48
N LEU A 325 17.15 20.73 -7.49
CA LEU A 325 16.77 21.22 -6.17
C LEU A 325 17.29 20.29 -5.05
N ALA A 326 17.45 20.88 -3.86
CA ALA A 326 17.81 20.16 -2.63
C ALA A 326 16.74 19.14 -2.22
N PHE A 327 15.46 19.49 -2.38
CA PHE A 327 14.32 18.63 -2.16
C PHE A 327 13.70 18.15 -3.48
N ARG A 328 13.22 16.91 -3.48
CA ARG A 328 12.37 16.37 -4.54
C ARG A 328 11.13 15.77 -3.91
N GLU A 329 10.01 15.98 -4.57
CA GLU A 329 8.77 15.31 -4.20
C GLU A 329 8.86 13.81 -4.52
N ALA A 330 8.23 12.96 -3.71
CA ALA A 330 8.17 11.52 -3.96
C ALA A 330 7.55 11.18 -5.32
N SER A 331 6.70 12.06 -5.84
CA SER A 331 6.12 11.97 -7.20
C SER A 331 7.19 11.98 -8.32
N GLU A 332 8.39 12.50 -8.05
CA GLU A 332 9.53 12.57 -8.98
C GLU A 332 10.55 11.44 -8.78
N PHE A 333 10.35 10.58 -7.78
CA PHE A 333 11.27 9.48 -7.50
C PHE A 333 11.17 8.41 -8.58
N ARG A 334 12.32 8.06 -9.16
CA ARG A 334 12.45 7.08 -10.23
C ARG A 334 13.56 6.08 -9.89
N ARG A 335 13.28 4.80 -10.10
CA ARG A 335 14.26 3.71 -10.05
C ARG A 335 14.22 2.91 -11.32
N LEU A 336 15.37 2.44 -11.77
CA LEU A 336 15.51 1.51 -12.88
C LEU A 336 16.36 0.32 -12.45
N TYR A 337 15.86 -0.88 -12.69
CA TYR A 337 16.59 -2.13 -12.55
C TYR A 337 16.82 -2.72 -13.94
N HIS A 338 18.07 -3.03 -14.25
CA HIS A 338 18.46 -3.74 -15.46
C HIS A 338 19.03 -5.10 -15.07
N LEU A 339 18.44 -6.17 -15.57
CA LEU A 339 18.79 -7.56 -15.23
C LEU A 339 20.16 -8.03 -15.79
N GLY A 340 20.94 -7.11 -16.37
CA GLY A 340 22.30 -7.35 -16.87
C GLY A 340 22.33 -8.11 -18.17
N GLU A 341 23.46 -8.12 -18.89
CA GLU A 341 23.55 -8.93 -20.11
C GLU A 341 23.52 -10.42 -19.75
N HIS A 342 22.78 -11.26 -20.50
CA HIS A 342 22.65 -12.72 -20.30
C HIS A 342 23.97 -13.48 -20.06
N SER A 343 25.11 -12.91 -20.46
CA SER A 343 26.46 -13.45 -20.26
C SER A 343 27.00 -13.27 -18.84
N THR A 344 26.44 -12.33 -18.08
CA THR A 344 26.88 -11.92 -16.74
C THR A 344 25.67 -11.76 -15.83
N GLN A 345 25.49 -12.66 -14.86
CA GLN A 345 24.48 -12.50 -13.80
C GLN A 345 24.78 -11.23 -13.00
N SER A 346 24.20 -10.11 -13.42
CA SER A 346 24.47 -8.78 -12.88
C SER A 346 23.16 -8.01 -12.83
N LEU A 347 22.92 -7.29 -11.73
CA LEU A 347 21.77 -6.42 -11.58
C LEU A 347 22.30 -5.00 -11.47
N THR A 348 22.01 -4.17 -12.47
CA THR A 348 22.38 -2.76 -12.44
C THR A 348 21.17 -1.94 -11.97
N ARG A 349 21.39 -1.12 -10.95
CA ARG A 349 20.37 -0.21 -10.41
C ARG A 349 20.72 1.23 -10.73
N TYR A 350 19.76 1.97 -11.27
CA TYR A 350 19.81 3.42 -11.39
C TYR A 350 18.71 4.01 -10.49
N ALA A 351 19.02 5.09 -9.77
CA ALA A 351 18.05 5.84 -8.99
C ALA A 351 18.37 7.34 -9.09
N ASN A 352 17.34 8.19 -9.07
CA ASN A 352 17.50 9.65 -9.08
C ASN A 352 17.33 10.27 -7.68
N TYR A 353 17.26 9.42 -6.65
CA TYR A 353 17.05 9.78 -5.24
C TYR A 353 17.75 8.77 -4.33
N THR A 354 17.97 9.18 -3.08
CA THR A 354 18.61 8.41 -2.00
C THR A 354 17.64 8.07 -0.88
N SER A 355 18.07 7.25 0.11
CA SER A 355 17.29 7.06 1.34
C SER A 355 17.08 8.37 2.11
N LEU A 356 18.03 9.31 2.06
CA LEU A 356 17.87 10.60 2.70
C LEU A 356 16.74 11.40 2.06
N ASP A 357 16.63 11.38 0.73
CA ASP A 357 15.51 12.03 0.03
C ASP A 357 14.17 11.43 0.45
N ALA A 358 14.09 10.11 0.62
CA ALA A 358 12.87 9.43 1.09
C ALA A 358 12.52 9.83 2.53
N ILE A 359 13.49 9.82 3.45
CA ILE A 359 13.31 10.24 4.85
C ILE A 359 12.85 11.71 4.94
N ILE A 360 13.50 12.60 4.17
CA ILE A 360 13.12 14.01 4.11
C ILE A 360 11.70 14.16 3.59
N ASN A 361 11.32 13.41 2.54
CA ASN A 361 9.97 13.48 1.98
C ASN A 361 8.89 13.05 2.98
N GLU A 362 9.09 11.92 3.66
CA GLU A 362 8.17 11.44 4.71
C GLU A 362 8.04 12.46 5.85
N ALA A 363 9.16 13.03 6.30
CA ALA A 363 9.16 14.04 7.36
C ALA A 363 8.48 15.35 6.95
N VAL A 364 8.67 15.79 5.69
CA VAL A 364 7.97 16.96 5.14
C VAL A 364 6.47 16.74 5.09
N LEU A 365 6.01 15.60 4.56
CA LEU A 365 4.59 15.24 4.54
C LEU A 365 3.99 15.18 5.95
N TRP A 366 4.74 14.62 6.91
CA TRP A 366 4.33 14.61 8.30
C TRP A 366 4.17 16.03 8.88
N MET A 367 5.14 16.92 8.64
CA MET A 367 5.08 18.33 9.08
C MET A 367 3.90 19.06 8.43
N GLU A 368 3.66 18.88 7.13
CA GLU A 368 2.51 19.47 6.42
C GLU A 368 1.18 19.00 7.00
N HIS A 369 1.06 17.72 7.36
CA HIS A 369 -0.15 17.16 7.97
C HIS A 369 -0.44 17.72 9.36
N GLN A 370 0.57 18.20 10.10
CA GLN A 370 0.37 18.86 11.40
C GLN A 370 -0.20 20.30 11.26
N PHE A 371 -0.26 20.86 10.06
CA PHE A 371 -0.77 22.21 9.85
C PHE A 371 -2.31 22.25 9.88
N ASN A 372 -2.86 23.13 10.73
CA ASN A 372 -4.30 23.26 10.92
C ASN A 372 -4.84 24.68 10.59
N GLY A 373 -4.11 25.46 9.79
CA GLY A 373 -4.55 26.79 9.34
C GLY A 373 -4.04 27.99 10.15
N GLY A 374 -3.12 27.77 11.10
CA GLY A 374 -2.49 28.81 11.92
C GLY A 374 -1.09 28.37 12.36
N PHE A 375 -0.73 28.60 13.62
CA PHE A 375 0.51 28.02 14.15
C PHE A 375 0.50 26.50 14.20
N TRP A 376 1.60 25.88 13.79
CA TRP A 376 1.87 24.46 14.03
C TRP A 376 1.85 24.16 15.53
N GLU A 377 0.94 23.27 15.94
CA GLU A 377 0.66 22.95 17.35
C GLU A 377 0.43 24.19 18.25
N GLY A 378 -0.03 25.31 17.68
CA GLY A 378 -0.24 26.55 18.44
C GLY A 378 1.05 27.26 18.87
N GLY A 379 2.22 26.84 18.40
CA GLY A 379 3.52 27.36 18.81
C GLY A 379 4.19 28.26 17.76
N PHE A 380 4.63 29.45 18.17
CA PHE A 380 5.44 30.35 17.33
C PHE A 380 6.74 29.68 16.87
N TRP A 381 7.52 29.10 17.80
CA TRP A 381 8.80 28.48 17.49
C TRP A 381 8.68 27.25 16.59
N ASN A 382 7.63 26.44 16.78
CA ASN A 382 7.32 25.32 15.87
C ASN A 382 7.10 25.83 14.45
N SER A 383 6.27 26.87 14.29
CA SER A 383 5.97 27.46 12.99
C SER A 383 7.19 28.11 12.35
N HIS A 384 7.99 28.83 13.14
CA HIS A 384 9.25 29.43 12.71
C HIS A 384 10.21 28.37 12.15
N ASP A 385 10.44 27.29 12.89
CA ASP A 385 11.41 26.26 12.52
C ASP A 385 10.94 25.45 11.30
N VAL A 386 9.66 25.09 11.25
CA VAL A 386 9.06 24.39 10.10
C VAL A 386 9.14 25.25 8.83
N LEU A 387 8.73 26.52 8.89
CA LEU A 387 8.76 27.39 7.70
C LEU A 387 10.18 27.62 7.21
N ILE A 388 11.16 27.80 8.11
CA ILE A 388 12.58 27.92 7.73
C ILE A 388 13.10 26.63 7.11
N ALA A 389 12.74 25.46 7.64
CA ALA A 389 13.14 24.18 7.09
C ALA A 389 12.57 23.96 5.67
N LEU A 390 11.27 24.18 5.49
CA LEU A 390 10.58 24.04 4.20
C LEU A 390 11.14 25.02 3.15
N ASP A 391 11.35 26.29 3.51
CA ASP A 391 11.95 27.27 2.61
C ASP A 391 13.41 26.92 2.27
N SER A 392 14.20 26.39 3.22
CA SER A 392 15.57 25.92 2.95
C SER A 392 15.58 24.78 1.93
N LEU A 393 14.57 23.90 1.98
CA LEU A 393 14.35 22.86 0.99
C LEU A 393 13.76 23.38 -0.33
N ARG A 394 13.42 24.67 -0.41
CA ARG A 394 12.73 25.34 -1.52
C ARG A 394 11.29 24.86 -1.74
N VAL A 395 10.70 24.15 -0.78
CA VAL A 395 9.26 23.82 -0.76
C VAL A 395 8.45 25.12 -0.75
N ASN A 396 7.34 25.14 -1.49
CA ASN A 396 6.53 26.35 -1.58
C ASN A 396 5.69 26.56 -0.31
N ILE A 397 6.06 27.55 0.51
CA ILE A 397 5.35 27.83 1.77
C ILE A 397 4.18 28.82 1.64
N ALA A 398 3.86 29.30 0.42
CA ALA A 398 2.87 30.35 0.19
C ALA A 398 1.49 30.06 0.79
N SER A 399 1.06 28.79 0.77
CA SER A 399 -0.24 28.34 1.32
C SER A 399 -0.31 28.43 2.84
N PHE A 400 0.82 28.34 3.54
CA PHE A 400 0.87 28.33 5.00
C PHE A 400 0.98 29.74 5.60
N LEU A 401 1.62 30.66 4.86
CA LEU A 401 1.95 32.00 5.34
C LEU A 401 0.74 32.80 5.84
N PRO A 402 -0.42 32.89 5.15
CA PRO A 402 -1.54 33.70 5.62
C PRO A 402 -2.04 33.31 7.02
N GLY A 403 -2.17 32.01 7.29
CA GLY A 403 -2.60 31.51 8.60
C GLY A 403 -1.61 31.85 9.71
N VAL A 404 -0.33 31.57 9.49
CA VAL A 404 0.74 31.87 10.47
C VAL A 404 0.86 33.38 10.72
N LEU A 405 0.80 34.20 9.67
CA LEU A 405 0.92 35.66 9.78
C LEU A 405 -0.28 36.29 10.49
N ALA A 406 -1.49 35.74 10.31
CA ALA A 406 -2.66 36.16 11.05
C ALA A 406 -2.49 35.95 12.55
N ASP A 407 -1.96 34.80 12.97
CA ASP A 407 -1.66 34.53 14.38
C ASP A 407 -0.55 35.46 14.91
N VAL A 408 0.56 35.62 14.16
CA VAL A 408 1.65 36.56 14.53
C VAL A 408 1.12 37.97 14.78
N ARG A 409 0.19 38.45 13.96
CA ARG A 409 -0.36 39.81 14.07
C ARG A 409 -1.03 40.06 15.42
N GLY A 410 -1.67 39.05 16.01
CA GLY A 410 -2.28 39.14 17.34
C GLY A 410 -1.27 39.39 18.47
N HIS A 411 -0.03 38.97 18.27
CA HIS A 411 1.08 39.09 19.23
C HIS A 411 1.97 40.31 18.96
N LEU A 412 1.88 40.92 17.78
CA LEU A 412 2.71 42.05 17.39
C LEU A 412 2.15 43.37 17.96
N ARG A 413 2.82 43.93 18.98
CA ARG A 413 2.44 45.21 19.60
C ARG A 413 3.64 46.16 19.61
N ASN A 414 3.47 47.36 19.04
CA ASN A 414 4.51 48.40 18.98
C ASN A 414 5.86 47.89 18.43
N GLY A 415 5.83 47.06 17.38
CA GLY A 415 7.03 46.48 16.78
C GLY A 415 7.63 45.31 17.55
N ALA A 416 6.96 44.75 18.56
CA ALA A 416 7.48 43.61 19.31
C ALA A 416 6.50 42.46 19.37
N TYR A 417 7.00 41.24 19.22
CA TYR A 417 6.23 40.03 19.48
C TYR A 417 6.14 39.83 21.00
N ASP A 418 4.98 40.08 21.58
CA ASP A 418 4.71 40.02 23.02
C ASP A 418 5.69 40.82 23.90
N SER A 419 6.38 41.81 23.33
CA SER A 419 7.48 42.55 23.99
C SER A 419 8.64 41.67 24.47
N VAL A 420 8.86 40.50 23.86
CA VAL A 420 9.94 39.57 24.21
C VAL A 420 11.02 39.55 23.13
N MET A 421 12.29 39.71 23.55
CA MET A 421 13.43 39.83 22.61
C MET A 421 13.59 38.61 21.69
N GLY A 422 13.56 37.40 22.24
CA GLY A 422 13.76 36.16 21.46
C GLY A 422 12.75 36.00 20.32
N PRO A 423 11.44 35.92 20.60
CA PRO A 423 10.41 35.82 19.57
C PRO A 423 10.40 37.00 18.59
N THR A 424 10.71 38.21 19.05
CA THR A 424 10.82 39.39 18.16
C THR A 424 11.98 39.25 17.18
N CYS A 425 13.12 38.71 17.62
CA CYS A 425 14.25 38.40 16.75
C CYS A 425 13.89 37.26 15.77
N GLY A 426 13.23 36.20 16.23
CA GLY A 426 12.76 35.11 15.36
C GLY A 426 11.78 35.61 14.29
N LEU A 427 10.87 36.52 14.65
CA LEU A 427 9.97 37.15 13.70
C LEU A 427 10.74 37.95 12.65
N MET A 428 11.72 38.75 13.07
CA MET A 428 12.55 39.51 12.13
C MET A 428 13.31 38.58 11.16
N VAL A 429 13.90 37.48 11.64
CA VAL A 429 14.57 36.48 10.80
C VAL A 429 13.61 35.92 9.75
N MET A 430 12.41 35.52 10.18
CA MET A 430 11.37 34.98 9.32
C MET A 430 10.96 35.99 8.22
N LEU A 431 10.66 37.24 8.61
CA LEU A 431 10.25 38.28 7.68
C LEU A 431 11.35 38.64 6.67
N ASN A 432 12.59 38.79 7.13
CA ASN A 432 13.73 39.06 6.26
C ASN A 432 13.94 37.92 5.26
N ARG A 433 13.96 36.68 5.74
CA ARG A 433 14.18 35.50 4.92
C ARG A 433 13.13 35.33 3.81
N PHE A 434 11.86 35.59 4.12
CA PHE A 434 10.76 35.38 3.15
C PHE A 434 10.52 36.56 2.21
N THR A 435 11.04 37.75 2.53
CA THR A 435 10.87 38.96 1.70
C THR A 435 11.26 38.75 0.23
N PRO A 436 12.41 38.14 -0.12
CA PRO A 436 12.83 37.99 -1.52
C PRO A 436 11.88 37.14 -2.39
N ARG A 437 11.19 36.15 -1.82
CA ARG A 437 10.36 35.19 -2.57
C ARG A 437 8.85 35.38 -2.35
N TYR A 438 8.46 35.89 -1.19
CA TYR A 438 7.07 35.95 -0.73
C TYR A 438 6.64 37.36 -0.32
N GLY A 439 7.37 38.40 -0.73
CA GLY A 439 7.09 39.80 -0.38
C GLY A 439 5.64 40.24 -0.63
N GLU A 440 5.04 39.85 -1.75
CA GLU A 440 3.64 40.19 -2.06
C GLU A 440 2.64 39.60 -1.05
N ILE A 441 2.90 38.39 -0.54
CA ILE A 441 2.07 37.75 0.48
C ILE A 441 2.28 38.43 1.84
N LEU A 442 3.53 38.77 2.19
CA LEU A 442 3.83 39.51 3.41
C LEU A 442 3.12 40.87 3.41
N GLU A 443 3.15 41.60 2.28
CA GLU A 443 2.49 42.89 2.13
C GLU A 443 0.96 42.80 2.19
N SER A 444 0.36 41.81 1.52
CA SER A 444 -1.10 41.62 1.57
C SER A 444 -1.59 41.24 2.97
N GLU A 445 -0.75 40.54 3.73
CA GLU A 445 -0.94 40.27 5.16
C GLU A 445 -0.44 41.40 6.08
N GLY A 446 -0.18 42.60 5.55
CA GLY A 446 0.13 43.78 6.36
C GLY A 446 1.49 43.77 7.06
N PHE A 447 2.40 42.86 6.71
CA PHE A 447 3.80 42.86 7.14
C PHE A 447 4.67 43.65 6.16
N THR A 448 4.33 44.92 5.99
CA THR A 448 5.02 45.85 5.08
C THR A 448 6.44 46.18 5.55
N SER A 449 7.22 46.86 4.69
CA SER A 449 8.54 47.40 5.05
C SER A 449 8.51 48.30 6.30
N ASP A 450 7.43 49.05 6.53
CA ASP A 450 7.25 49.87 7.74
C ASP A 450 7.10 49.02 9.00
N VAL A 451 6.37 47.90 8.94
CA VAL A 451 6.22 46.98 10.06
C VAL A 451 7.56 46.31 10.36
N ARG A 452 8.26 45.83 9.34
CA ARG A 452 9.62 45.26 9.48
C ARG A 452 10.59 46.28 10.08
N PHE A 453 10.55 47.54 9.63
CA PHE A 453 11.34 48.62 10.21
C PHE A 453 10.99 48.86 11.68
N SER A 454 9.69 48.88 12.04
CA SER A 454 9.25 49.04 13.44
C SER A 454 9.76 47.89 14.33
N VAL A 455 9.78 46.66 13.81
CA VAL A 455 10.39 45.52 14.51
C VAL A 455 11.88 45.73 14.72
N GLY A 456 12.59 46.20 13.68
CA GLY A 456 14.01 46.53 13.77
C GLY A 456 14.30 47.66 14.77
N GLU A 457 13.46 48.69 14.80
CA GLU A 457 13.57 49.82 15.74
C GLU A 457 13.44 49.33 17.18
N TRP A 458 12.47 48.45 17.44
CA TRP A 458 12.27 47.87 18.77
C TRP A 458 13.46 47.01 19.20
N ILE A 459 13.98 46.15 18.32
CA ILE A 459 15.15 45.31 18.62
C ILE A 459 16.35 46.20 18.96
N CYS A 460 16.68 47.19 18.11
CA CYS A 460 17.80 48.11 18.34
C CYS A 460 17.67 48.89 19.65
N SER A 461 16.46 49.34 19.99
CA SER A 461 16.23 50.11 21.22
C SER A 461 16.42 49.28 22.50
N ASN A 462 16.14 47.98 22.44
CA ASN A 462 16.16 47.11 23.60
C ASN A 462 17.48 46.32 23.73
N ALA A 463 18.20 46.07 22.64
CA ALA A 463 19.44 45.29 22.63
C ALA A 463 20.50 45.75 23.64
N PRO A 464 20.76 47.07 23.86
CA PRO A 464 21.81 47.52 24.78
C PRO A 464 21.67 47.01 26.22
N THR A 465 20.44 46.74 26.66
CA THR A 465 20.14 46.25 28.02
C THR A 465 20.22 44.73 28.17
N GLN A 466 20.38 44.01 27.06
CA GLN A 466 20.36 42.57 27.04
C GLN A 466 21.72 41.94 27.33
N SER A 467 21.74 40.63 27.58
CA SER A 467 22.99 39.85 27.64
C SER A 467 23.75 39.90 26.32
N GLU A 468 25.03 39.57 26.35
CA GLU A 468 25.85 39.53 25.13
C GLU A 468 25.30 38.56 24.08
N ILE A 469 24.88 37.36 24.50
CA ILE A 469 24.27 36.35 23.63
C ILE A 469 22.98 36.91 22.99
N ALA A 470 22.14 37.58 23.77
CA ALA A 470 20.91 38.16 23.24
C ALA A 470 21.19 39.30 22.24
N ARG A 471 22.25 40.10 22.44
CA ARG A 471 22.70 41.09 21.46
C ARG A 471 23.21 40.44 20.17
N GLN A 472 23.87 39.28 20.25
CA GLN A 472 24.28 38.53 19.06
C GLN A 472 23.07 38.04 18.26
N VAL A 473 22.07 37.45 18.94
CA VAL A 473 20.82 37.01 18.29
C VAL A 473 20.09 38.19 17.66
N ALA A 474 20.00 39.33 18.36
CA ALA A 474 19.43 40.57 17.81
C ALA A 474 20.19 41.07 16.59
N SER A 475 21.52 40.99 16.61
CA SER A 475 22.35 41.33 15.45
C SER A 475 22.09 40.38 14.28
N GLN A 476 22.11 39.07 14.52
CA GLN A 476 21.86 38.06 13.48
C GLN A 476 20.48 38.27 12.83
N ALA A 477 19.46 38.62 13.61
CA ALA A 477 18.14 38.89 13.11
C ALA A 477 18.05 40.14 12.21
N ILE A 478 18.67 41.25 12.61
CA ILE A 478 18.64 42.50 11.82
C ILE A 478 19.46 42.37 10.53
N PHE A 479 20.62 41.70 10.60
CA PHE A 479 21.54 41.58 9.49
C PHE A 479 21.40 40.25 8.70
N SER A 480 20.28 39.53 8.90
CA SER A 480 20.00 38.32 8.11
C SER A 480 19.72 38.66 6.64
N PRO A 481 19.93 37.72 5.70
CA PRO A 481 19.59 37.93 4.29
C PRO A 481 18.14 38.42 4.10
N GLY A 482 17.95 39.42 3.22
CA GLY A 482 16.65 40.08 2.99
C GLY A 482 16.33 41.22 3.96
N GLY A 483 17.20 41.53 4.93
CA GLY A 483 17.06 42.65 5.87
C GLY A 483 17.71 43.96 5.41
N GLU A 484 18.19 44.06 4.17
CA GLU A 484 18.99 45.20 3.68
C GLU A 484 18.22 46.52 3.74
N ASP A 485 16.91 46.48 3.46
CA ASP A 485 15.99 47.62 3.55
C ASP A 485 15.81 48.11 4.99
N VAL A 486 15.62 47.18 5.93
CA VAL A 486 15.52 47.47 7.38
C VAL A 486 16.82 48.12 7.87
N VAL A 487 17.97 47.55 7.50
CA VAL A 487 19.29 48.10 7.87
C VAL A 487 19.48 49.50 7.28
N ALA A 488 19.11 49.72 6.02
CA ALA A 488 19.21 51.03 5.37
C ALA A 488 18.30 52.07 6.04
N ALA A 489 17.09 51.67 6.47
CA ALA A 489 16.17 52.53 7.20
C ALA A 489 16.69 52.86 8.61
N LEU A 490 17.21 51.87 9.35
CA LEU A 490 17.79 52.06 10.69
C LEU A 490 19.00 53.00 10.66
N ARG A 491 19.87 52.92 9.65
CA ARG A 491 21.02 53.82 9.49
C ARG A 491 20.62 55.28 9.25
N LYS A 492 19.41 55.52 8.75
CA LYS A 492 18.85 56.86 8.52
C LYS A 492 17.98 57.34 9.69
N SER A 493 17.72 56.50 10.68
CA SER A 493 16.88 56.83 11.83
C SER A 493 17.72 57.39 12.98
N ARG A 494 17.03 57.81 14.05
CA ARG A 494 17.67 58.21 15.32
C ARG A 494 18.46 57.09 16.00
N LEU A 495 18.29 55.83 15.56
CA LEU A 495 18.95 54.65 16.11
C LEU A 495 20.19 54.21 15.31
N SER A 496 20.75 55.10 14.50
CA SER A 496 21.91 54.80 13.64
C SER A 496 23.14 54.36 14.45
N ASP A 497 23.35 54.97 15.62
CA ASP A 497 24.46 54.64 16.52
C ASP A 497 24.27 53.26 17.17
N GLU A 498 23.05 52.93 17.60
CA GLU A 498 22.67 51.63 18.16
C GLU A 498 22.78 50.52 17.11
N ALA A 499 22.30 50.75 15.89
CA ALA A 499 22.45 49.81 14.78
C ALA A 499 23.93 49.57 14.44
N THR A 500 24.75 50.62 14.49
CA THR A 500 26.20 50.53 14.27
C THR A 500 26.92 49.85 15.44
N ALA A 501 26.44 50.03 16.67
CA ALA A 501 26.95 49.30 17.84
C ALA A 501 26.61 47.81 17.75
N LEU A 502 25.38 47.47 17.35
CA LEU A 502 24.94 46.08 17.17
C LEU A 502 25.73 45.38 16.06
N ALA A 503 25.95 46.04 14.92
CA ALA A 503 26.83 45.53 13.87
C ALA A 503 28.27 45.27 14.37
N ARG A 504 28.76 46.10 15.29
CA ARG A 504 30.07 45.94 15.94
C ARG A 504 30.09 44.80 16.96
N VAL A 505 28.97 44.46 17.60
CA VAL A 505 28.91 43.32 18.53
C VAL A 505 29.39 42.05 17.84
N VAL A 506 29.05 41.81 16.57
CA VAL A 506 29.55 40.65 15.81
C VAL A 506 31.06 40.73 15.58
N ARG A 507 31.55 41.92 15.19
CA ARG A 507 32.96 42.17 14.79
C ARG A 507 33.95 42.26 15.95
N GLN A 508 33.49 42.73 17.10
CA GLN A 508 34.28 43.01 18.31
C GLN A 508 34.05 41.99 19.42
N SER A 509 33.21 41.00 19.18
CA SER A 509 33.00 39.93 20.15
C SER A 509 34.37 39.28 20.45
N ASP A 510 34.72 39.15 21.74
CA ASP A 510 35.97 38.57 22.27
C ASP A 510 36.21 37.08 21.87
N TYR A 511 35.42 36.54 20.95
CA TYR A 511 35.34 35.14 20.53
C TYR A 511 36.43 34.77 19.52
N THR A 512 37.24 35.75 19.10
CA THR A 512 38.49 35.53 18.36
C THR A 512 39.61 34.97 19.25
N SER A 513 39.41 34.90 20.57
CA SER A 513 40.34 34.25 21.49
C SER A 513 40.00 32.77 21.67
N THR A 514 40.91 31.90 21.21
CA THR A 514 40.85 30.43 21.37
C THR A 514 40.59 29.99 22.82
N ALA A 515 41.05 30.76 23.80
CA ALA A 515 40.88 30.47 25.22
C ALA A 515 39.41 30.49 25.71
N ARG A 516 38.53 31.30 25.09
CA ARG A 516 37.10 31.36 25.46
C ARG A 516 36.25 30.33 24.72
N VAL A 517 36.65 29.94 23.50
CA VAL A 517 35.93 28.96 22.66
C VAL A 517 35.69 27.63 23.39
N SER A 518 36.67 27.20 24.19
CA SER A 518 36.59 25.96 24.98
C SER A 518 35.46 25.94 26.02
N GLY A 519 34.97 27.10 26.47
CA GLY A 519 33.92 27.22 27.49
C GLY A 519 32.48 27.30 26.94
N TYR A 520 32.29 27.41 25.62
CA TYR A 520 30.97 27.55 25.00
C TYR A 520 30.24 26.23 24.85
N THR A 521 28.91 26.28 24.78
CA THR A 521 28.08 25.11 24.41
C THR A 521 28.18 24.83 22.92
N ASN A 522 27.76 23.66 22.44
CA ASN A 522 27.83 23.39 21.00
C ASN A 522 26.88 24.27 20.18
N LEU A 523 25.73 24.66 20.75
CA LEU A 523 24.80 25.61 20.11
C LEU A 523 25.41 27.01 19.98
N ASP A 524 26.19 27.45 20.96
CA ASP A 524 26.90 28.73 20.88
C ASP A 524 27.98 28.67 19.79
N LEU A 525 28.73 27.56 19.70
CA LEU A 525 29.72 27.33 18.66
C LEU A 525 29.09 27.27 17.26
N ALA A 526 27.95 26.59 17.11
CA ALA A 526 27.20 26.55 15.86
C ALA A 526 26.73 27.94 15.43
N ARG A 527 26.20 28.73 16.37
CA ARG A 527 25.79 30.13 16.11
C ARG A 527 26.97 30.98 15.62
N LEU A 528 28.15 30.82 16.22
CA LEU A 528 29.36 31.55 15.80
C LEU A 528 29.75 31.21 14.34
N LEU A 529 29.63 29.94 13.93
CA LEU A 529 29.89 29.55 12.54
C LEU A 529 28.89 30.17 11.57
N GLU A 530 27.58 30.17 11.91
CA GLU A 530 26.55 30.79 11.08
C GLU A 530 26.79 32.32 10.93
N MET A 531 27.24 32.98 11.99
CA MET A 531 27.57 34.42 11.96
C MET A 531 28.79 34.73 11.07
N GLY A 532 29.74 33.78 10.95
CA GLY A 532 30.93 33.92 10.11
C GLY A 532 30.69 33.86 8.61
N GLY A 533 29.60 33.23 8.18
CA GLY A 533 29.21 33.19 6.77
C GLY A 533 28.56 34.48 6.27
N ALA A 534 27.94 35.27 7.16
CA ALA A 534 27.21 36.49 6.81
C ALA A 534 28.07 37.77 6.88
N SER A 535 29.32 37.67 7.32
CA SER A 535 30.19 38.83 7.53
C SER A 535 31.66 38.49 7.25
N GLU A 536 32.38 39.33 6.51
CA GLU A 536 33.84 39.24 6.25
C GLU A 536 34.73 39.35 7.52
N THR A 537 34.21 39.03 8.70
CA THR A 537 34.74 39.55 9.98
C THR A 537 35.07 38.52 11.04
N ILE A 538 34.82 37.23 10.82
CA ILE A 538 35.39 36.19 11.69
C ILE A 538 36.80 35.86 11.20
N ASP A 539 37.77 35.93 12.11
CA ASP A 539 39.14 35.47 11.87
C ASP A 539 39.14 33.99 11.47
N GLU A 540 39.81 33.67 10.36
CA GLU A 540 39.97 32.31 9.84
C GLU A 540 40.51 31.37 10.92
N SER A 541 41.41 31.87 11.78
CA SER A 541 41.99 31.10 12.88
C SER A 541 40.95 30.70 13.94
N ALA A 542 40.02 31.61 14.25
CA ALA A 542 38.95 31.36 15.21
C ALA A 542 37.92 30.39 14.63
N ARG A 543 37.59 30.52 13.34
CA ARG A 543 36.71 29.58 12.63
C ARG A 543 37.27 28.16 12.60
N ALA A 544 38.56 28.02 12.26
CA ALA A 544 39.26 26.73 12.29
C ALA A 544 39.25 26.12 13.70
N HIS A 545 39.48 26.92 14.74
CA HIS A 545 39.44 26.44 16.12
C HIS A 545 38.03 26.01 16.56
N VAL A 546 36.98 26.72 16.14
CA VAL A 546 35.59 26.31 16.40
C VAL A 546 35.29 24.96 15.72
N HIS A 547 35.76 24.74 14.48
CA HIS A 547 35.66 23.45 13.81
C HIS A 547 36.36 22.34 14.61
N GLU A 548 37.60 22.56 15.05
CA GLU A 548 38.36 21.60 15.85
C GLU A 548 37.63 21.22 17.15
N VAL A 549 37.09 22.20 17.86
CA VAL A 549 36.37 21.98 19.12
C VAL A 549 35.08 21.19 18.89
N LEU A 550 34.32 21.52 17.83
CA LEU A 550 33.11 20.77 17.49
C LEU A 550 33.45 19.33 17.10
N VAL A 551 34.47 19.10 16.27
CA VAL A 551 34.92 17.74 15.90
C VAL A 551 35.33 16.96 17.15
N ALA A 552 36.11 17.56 18.05
CA ALA A 552 36.57 16.91 19.28
C ALA A 552 35.44 16.57 20.27
N ARG A 553 34.32 17.30 20.21
CA ARG A 553 33.15 17.09 21.07
C ARG A 553 32.13 16.10 20.51
N GLN A 554 32.29 15.67 19.26
CA GLN A 554 31.42 14.64 18.69
C GLN A 554 31.60 13.34 19.47
N GLN A 555 30.49 12.75 19.91
CA GLN A 555 30.51 11.49 20.64
C GLN A 555 30.95 10.35 19.70
N PRO A 556 32.00 9.58 20.04
CA PRO A 556 32.59 8.59 19.14
C PRO A 556 31.65 7.43 18.83
N ASP A 557 30.80 7.03 19.79
CA ASP A 557 29.92 5.87 19.66
C ASP A 557 28.59 6.19 18.95
N SER A 558 28.08 7.42 19.11
CA SER A 558 26.77 7.81 18.60
C SER A 558 26.84 8.73 17.38
N GLY A 559 27.97 9.39 17.13
CA GLY A 559 28.12 10.42 16.08
C GLY A 559 27.41 11.75 16.40
N LEU A 560 26.80 11.89 17.58
CA LEU A 560 26.03 13.07 17.99
C LEU A 560 26.89 14.08 18.75
N TRP A 561 26.46 15.35 18.75
CA TRP A 561 27.03 16.42 19.59
C TRP A 561 26.26 16.64 20.89
N GLY A 562 25.16 15.92 21.10
CA GLY A 562 24.29 16.08 22.26
C GLY A 562 22.92 15.48 21.99
N SER A 563 21.87 16.29 22.12
CA SER A 563 20.54 15.89 21.63
C SER A 563 20.50 15.84 20.10
N THR A 564 19.45 15.23 19.53
CA THR A 564 19.25 15.22 18.07
C THR A 564 19.12 16.64 17.53
N ALA A 565 18.33 17.50 18.18
CA ALA A 565 18.14 18.90 17.79
C ALA A 565 19.45 19.70 17.84
N GLU A 566 20.25 19.50 18.89
CA GLU A 566 21.58 20.11 19.01
C GLU A 566 22.52 19.64 17.90
N SER A 567 22.50 18.33 17.61
CA SER A 567 23.31 17.74 16.55
C SER A 567 22.90 18.25 15.17
N ALA A 568 21.60 18.42 14.91
CA ALA A 568 21.09 19.00 13.67
C ALA A 568 21.47 20.48 13.50
N ALA A 569 21.46 21.26 14.59
CA ALA A 569 21.90 22.66 14.57
C ALA A 569 23.42 22.77 14.29
N VAL A 570 24.24 21.96 14.97
CA VAL A 570 25.69 21.89 14.72
C VAL A 570 25.97 21.45 13.28
N LEU A 571 25.29 20.42 12.81
CA LEU A 571 25.44 19.90 11.46
C LEU A 571 25.07 20.96 10.41
N SER A 572 23.95 21.68 10.59
CA SER A 572 23.55 22.77 9.70
C SER A 572 24.60 23.89 9.64
N ALA A 573 25.22 24.23 10.78
CA ALA A 573 26.25 25.25 10.85
C ALA A 573 27.57 24.81 10.19
N LEU A 574 28.00 23.57 10.42
CA LEU A 574 29.17 22.99 9.75
C LEU A 574 28.93 22.90 8.23
N LEU A 575 27.74 22.48 7.81
CA LEU A 575 27.29 22.51 6.42
C LEU A 575 27.00 23.92 5.89
N GLY A 576 27.10 24.97 6.71
CA GLY A 576 27.10 26.36 6.25
C GLY A 576 28.52 26.84 5.96
N SER A 577 29.49 26.41 6.78
CA SER A 577 30.91 26.69 6.60
C SER A 577 31.48 25.97 5.36
N GLU A 578 32.31 26.61 4.56
CA GLU A 578 33.04 25.92 3.48
C GLU A 578 34.12 25.01 4.07
N HIS A 579 34.20 23.77 3.60
CA HIS A 579 35.22 22.80 4.03
C HIS A 579 35.53 21.82 2.90
N GLU A 580 36.79 21.38 2.82
CA GLU A 580 37.26 20.44 1.80
C GLU A 580 36.92 18.99 2.17
N GLN A 581 36.71 18.16 1.14
CA GLN A 581 36.54 16.71 1.29
C GLN A 581 37.81 16.08 1.88
N GLY A 582 37.64 15.05 2.73
CA GLY A 582 38.76 14.33 3.37
C GLY A 582 39.35 15.02 4.61
N THR A 583 38.73 16.10 5.09
CA THR A 583 39.08 16.73 6.37
C THR A 583 38.38 16.04 7.55
N ALA A 584 38.91 16.21 8.77
CA ALA A 584 38.26 15.69 9.98
C ALA A 584 36.86 16.29 10.22
N VAL A 585 36.62 17.51 9.76
CA VAL A 585 35.30 18.16 9.77
C VAL A 585 34.33 17.41 8.85
N TYR A 586 34.77 17.05 7.65
CA TYR A 586 33.98 16.28 6.71
C TYR A 586 33.60 14.90 7.26
N GLU A 587 34.55 14.19 7.89
CA GLU A 587 34.25 12.92 8.57
C GLU A 587 33.24 13.08 9.70
N ALA A 588 33.35 14.16 10.48
CA ALA A 588 32.39 14.45 11.54
C ALA A 588 30.99 14.75 10.99
N ILE A 589 30.89 15.47 9.87
CA ILE A 589 29.62 15.70 9.15
C ILE A 589 28.99 14.37 8.73
N LEU A 590 29.75 13.47 8.11
CA LEU A 590 29.23 12.15 7.70
C LEU A 590 28.69 11.34 8.88
N LYS A 591 29.45 11.28 9.99
CA LYS A 591 29.00 10.62 11.23
C LYS A 591 27.72 11.27 11.80
N GLY A 592 27.62 12.60 11.72
CA GLY A 592 26.45 13.34 12.16
C GLY A 592 25.21 13.01 11.32
N VAL A 593 25.35 12.95 10.00
CA VAL A 593 24.28 12.55 9.08
C VAL A 593 23.81 11.13 9.36
N ASP A 594 24.74 10.18 9.50
CA ASP A 594 24.40 8.79 9.80
C ASP A 594 23.67 8.66 11.15
N ALA A 595 24.10 9.43 12.15
CA ALA A 595 23.47 9.47 13.46
C ALA A 595 22.03 10.03 13.41
N LEU A 596 21.81 11.13 12.69
CA LEU A 596 20.46 11.69 12.50
C LEU A 596 19.58 10.71 11.71
N ARG A 597 20.09 10.12 10.63
CA ARG A 597 19.38 9.11 9.83
C ARG A 597 18.96 7.90 10.68
N GLY A 598 19.87 7.39 11.52
CA GLY A 598 19.60 6.26 12.41
C GLY A 598 18.60 6.55 13.54
N ARG A 599 18.26 7.82 13.79
CA ARG A 599 17.27 8.25 14.80
C ARG A 599 15.89 8.56 14.21
N PHE A 600 15.74 8.53 12.89
CA PHE A 600 14.46 8.73 12.24
C PHE A 600 13.52 7.54 12.54
N ASP A 601 12.32 7.82 13.03
CA ASP A 601 11.30 6.79 13.25
C ASP A 601 10.36 6.73 12.04
N GLN A 602 10.44 5.62 11.29
CA GLN A 602 9.58 5.37 10.14
C GLN A 602 8.11 5.21 10.52
N ALA A 603 7.79 4.77 11.75
CA ALA A 603 6.41 4.57 12.17
C ALA A 603 5.69 5.91 12.38
N THR A 604 6.40 6.93 12.84
CA THR A 604 5.86 8.28 13.06
C THR A 604 6.29 9.29 12.01
N ALA A 605 7.09 8.87 11.02
CA ALA A 605 7.69 9.71 10.00
C ALA A 605 8.37 10.98 10.55
N SER A 606 9.04 10.87 11.71
CA SER A 606 9.57 12.03 12.45
C SER A 606 10.72 11.66 13.38
N TRP A 607 11.39 12.67 13.93
CA TRP A 607 12.35 12.51 15.02
C TRP A 607 11.64 12.75 16.35
N ASN A 608 11.49 11.68 17.14
CA ASN A 608 10.83 11.71 18.45
C ASN A 608 9.40 12.31 18.46
N SER A 609 8.71 12.30 17.30
CA SER A 609 7.42 12.98 17.11
C SER A 609 7.42 14.46 17.54
N ASN A 610 8.58 15.11 17.49
CA ASN A 610 8.74 16.52 17.86
C ASN A 610 8.93 17.37 16.61
N LEU A 611 8.09 18.39 16.42
CA LEU A 611 8.11 19.26 15.24
C LEU A 611 9.42 20.04 15.09
N GLN A 612 9.93 20.65 16.16
CA GLN A 612 11.17 21.45 16.09
C GLN A 612 12.37 20.58 15.78
N GLU A 613 12.45 19.42 16.45
CA GLU A 613 13.51 18.46 16.22
C GLU A 613 13.47 17.92 14.79
N THR A 614 12.28 17.59 14.30
CA THR A 614 12.07 17.12 12.93
C THR A 614 12.44 18.20 11.91
N ALA A 615 11.98 19.43 12.09
CA ALA A 615 12.32 20.55 11.21
C ALA A 615 13.84 20.82 11.18
N ALA A 616 14.51 20.78 12.34
CA ALA A 616 15.96 20.94 12.43
C ALA A 616 16.71 19.82 11.68
N CYS A 617 16.30 18.56 11.87
CA CYS A 617 16.91 17.42 11.19
C CYS A 617 16.69 17.48 9.68
N VAL A 618 15.46 17.79 9.25
CA VAL A 618 15.10 17.96 7.84
C VAL A 618 15.93 19.06 7.18
N ARG A 619 16.09 20.21 7.84
CA ARG A 619 16.95 21.29 7.34
C ARG A 619 18.40 20.84 7.21
N ALA A 620 18.95 20.17 8.22
CA ALA A 620 20.34 19.73 8.22
C ALA A 620 20.63 18.69 7.13
N LEU A 621 19.76 17.68 7.00
CA LEU A 621 19.87 16.65 5.96
C LEU A 621 19.63 17.21 4.56
N GLY A 622 18.71 18.18 4.42
CA GLY A 622 18.49 18.91 3.18
C GLY A 622 19.72 19.67 2.70
N LEU A 623 20.40 20.39 3.61
CA LEU A 623 21.65 21.11 3.30
C LEU A 623 22.78 20.15 2.90
N PHE A 624 22.86 18.99 3.55
CA PHE A 624 23.82 17.95 3.20
C PHE A 624 23.57 17.43 1.78
N ASN A 625 22.30 17.15 1.46
CA ASN A 625 21.84 16.69 0.15
C ASN A 625 22.06 17.72 -0.97
N GLU A 626 22.02 19.03 -0.67
CA GLU A 626 22.34 20.09 -1.65
C GLU A 626 23.85 20.14 -1.97
N ARG A 627 24.71 19.84 -0.99
CA ARG A 627 26.17 20.01 -1.12
C ARG A 627 26.92 18.79 -1.66
N LEU A 628 26.39 17.58 -1.51
CA LEU A 628 27.10 16.36 -1.92
C LEU A 628 26.34 15.60 -3.01
N ASP A 629 27.04 15.34 -4.12
CA ASP A 629 26.49 14.62 -5.26
C ASP A 629 26.33 13.11 -4.95
N LEU A 630 25.22 12.56 -5.43
CA LEU A 630 24.54 11.37 -4.92
C LEU A 630 25.21 10.03 -5.26
N ALA A 631 26.15 10.01 -6.21
CA ALA A 631 26.65 8.76 -6.78
C ALA A 631 27.33 7.81 -5.77
N ALA A 632 27.80 8.32 -4.61
CA ALA A 632 28.48 7.52 -3.59
C ALA A 632 27.56 6.95 -2.48
N GLN A 633 26.40 7.58 -2.20
CA GLN A 633 25.53 7.19 -1.07
C GLN A 633 24.73 5.92 -1.34
N ASP A 634 24.31 5.73 -2.60
CA ASP A 634 23.54 4.58 -3.07
C ASP A 634 24.27 3.22 -2.93
N VAL A 635 25.60 3.24 -3.00
CA VAL A 635 26.44 2.06 -2.83
C VAL A 635 26.38 1.57 -1.39
N LEU A 636 26.45 2.49 -0.41
CA LEU A 636 26.44 2.14 1.01
C LEU A 636 25.06 1.62 1.45
N GLU A 637 23.97 2.18 0.93
CA GLU A 637 22.63 1.67 1.19
C GLU A 637 22.41 0.27 0.61
N THR A 638 22.97 0.00 -0.56
CA THR A 638 22.90 -1.35 -1.15
C THR A 638 23.68 -2.34 -0.29
N ILE A 639 24.80 -1.93 0.29
CA ILE A 639 25.59 -2.74 1.24
C ILE A 639 24.83 -2.93 2.57
N GLU A 640 24.16 -1.91 3.11
CA GLU A 640 23.34 -2.02 4.33
C GLU A 640 22.10 -2.88 4.13
N LEU A 641 21.39 -2.70 3.00
CA LEU A 641 20.28 -3.56 2.60
C LEU A 641 20.75 -5.00 2.37
N GLN A 642 21.93 -5.21 1.78
CA GLN A 642 22.53 -6.55 1.67
C GLN A 642 22.93 -7.11 3.04
N ARG A 643 23.39 -6.28 3.99
CA ARG A 643 23.70 -6.71 5.37
C ARG A 643 22.43 -7.11 6.12
N LEU A 644 21.36 -6.31 6.00
CA LEU A 644 20.05 -6.61 6.57
C LEU A 644 19.38 -7.81 5.89
N ALA A 645 19.50 -7.93 4.56
CA ALA A 645 19.02 -9.07 3.79
C ALA A 645 19.84 -10.33 4.08
N SER A 646 21.14 -10.23 4.34
CA SER A 646 21.99 -11.34 4.78
C SER A 646 21.62 -11.78 6.20
N ASN A 647 21.33 -10.83 7.09
CA ASN A 647 20.79 -11.13 8.43
C ASN A 647 19.40 -11.77 8.37
N ARG A 648 18.52 -11.31 7.47
CA ARG A 648 17.21 -11.93 7.18
C ARG A 648 17.36 -13.28 6.48
N ALA A 649 18.33 -13.46 5.60
CA ALA A 649 18.60 -14.73 4.92
C ALA A 649 19.19 -15.77 5.88
N MET A 650 19.92 -15.35 6.92
CA MET A 650 20.28 -16.24 8.03
C MET A 650 19.05 -16.65 8.85
N THR A 651 18.10 -15.74 9.10
CA THR A 651 16.85 -16.07 9.82
C THR A 651 15.88 -16.89 8.99
N VAL A 652 15.76 -16.63 7.68
CA VAL A 652 14.99 -17.43 6.72
C VAL A 652 15.70 -18.76 6.43
N GLY A 653 17.03 -18.80 6.47
CA GLY A 653 17.83 -20.02 6.42
C GLY A 653 17.56 -20.90 7.62
N GLN A 654 17.51 -20.33 8.83
CA GLN A 654 17.07 -21.02 10.04
C GLN A 654 15.59 -21.45 9.96
N ALA A 655 14.70 -20.60 9.48
CA ALA A 655 13.29 -20.95 9.27
C ALA A 655 13.08 -22.03 8.20
N ARG A 656 13.94 -22.10 7.17
CA ARG A 656 13.95 -23.17 6.15
C ARG A 656 14.50 -24.48 6.71
N VAL A 657 15.50 -24.43 7.59
CA VAL A 657 15.97 -25.61 8.33
C VAL A 657 14.88 -26.11 9.29
N ASP A 658 14.15 -25.21 9.94
CA ASP A 658 13.02 -25.56 10.82
C ASP A 658 11.79 -26.07 10.04
N LEU A 659 11.50 -25.51 8.86
CA LEU A 659 10.46 -26.00 7.94
C LEU A 659 10.82 -27.34 7.33
N ALA A 660 12.07 -27.56 6.92
CA ALA A 660 12.54 -28.87 6.45
C ALA A 660 12.43 -29.92 7.57
N ALA A 661 12.78 -29.56 8.81
CA ALA A 661 12.59 -30.44 9.97
C ALA A 661 11.10 -30.70 10.28
N LEU A 662 10.22 -29.73 10.03
CA LEU A 662 8.76 -29.89 10.14
C LEU A 662 8.20 -30.79 9.04
N PHE A 663 8.60 -30.61 7.78
CA PHE A 663 8.19 -31.48 6.67
C PHE A 663 8.73 -32.91 6.85
N ASP A 664 9.96 -33.09 7.32
CA ASP A 664 10.50 -34.42 7.67
C ASP A 664 9.73 -35.07 8.82
N ARG A 665 9.16 -34.27 9.74
CA ARG A 665 8.31 -34.76 10.83
C ARG A 665 6.91 -35.10 10.34
N GLU A 666 6.34 -34.30 9.44
CA GLU A 666 5.04 -34.53 8.82
C GLU A 666 5.09 -35.75 7.90
N GLU A 667 6.14 -35.90 7.07
CA GLU A 667 6.33 -37.05 6.21
C GLU A 667 6.50 -38.35 7.01
N ARG A 668 7.18 -38.29 8.17
CA ARG A 668 7.23 -39.39 9.13
C ARG A 668 5.84 -39.71 9.69
N HIS A 669 5.04 -38.72 10.06
CA HIS A 669 3.66 -38.92 10.52
C HIS A 669 2.75 -39.47 9.42
N VAL A 670 2.91 -39.03 8.17
CA VAL A 670 2.15 -39.57 7.03
C VAL A 670 2.56 -41.01 6.76
N ARG A 671 3.86 -41.35 6.84
CA ARG A 671 4.32 -42.75 6.75
C ARG A 671 3.78 -43.61 7.90
N GLU A 672 3.78 -43.09 9.14
CA GLU A 672 3.18 -43.77 10.29
C GLU A 672 1.67 -43.97 10.09
N LEU A 673 0.95 -42.97 9.59
CA LEU A 673 -0.49 -43.05 9.28
C LEU A 673 -0.78 -44.01 8.12
N MET A 674 0.08 -44.08 7.10
CA MET A 674 -0.03 -45.07 6.02
C MET A 674 0.24 -46.48 6.54
N GLN A 675 1.26 -46.66 7.38
CA GLN A 675 1.51 -47.93 8.05
C GLN A 675 0.34 -48.33 8.95
N LEU A 676 -0.23 -47.39 9.72
CA LEU A 676 -1.43 -47.64 10.53
C LEU A 676 -2.62 -47.98 9.65
N ARG A 677 -2.83 -47.28 8.54
CA ARG A 677 -3.89 -47.56 7.57
C ARG A 677 -3.74 -48.94 6.97
N ASP A 678 -2.55 -49.36 6.59
CA ASP A 678 -2.29 -50.69 6.07
C ASP A 678 -2.46 -51.75 7.15
N THR A 679 -2.05 -51.46 8.39
CA THR A 679 -2.30 -52.34 9.54
C THR A 679 -3.79 -52.48 9.83
N VAL A 680 -4.56 -51.38 9.75
CA VAL A 680 -6.03 -51.36 9.89
C VAL A 680 -6.72 -52.04 8.72
N LYS A 681 -6.16 -51.96 7.50
CA LYS A 681 -6.67 -52.64 6.31
C LYS A 681 -6.45 -54.15 6.40
N VAL A 682 -5.27 -54.58 6.90
CA VAL A 682 -4.95 -55.98 7.19
C VAL A 682 -5.78 -56.50 8.37
N GLN A 683 -5.97 -55.72 9.42
CA GLN A 683 -6.87 -56.07 10.52
C GLN A 683 -8.34 -56.08 10.06
N GLY A 684 -8.73 -55.20 9.15
CA GLY A 684 -10.06 -55.15 8.53
C GLY A 684 -10.32 -56.34 7.61
N SER A 685 -9.33 -56.80 6.83
CA SER A 685 -9.44 -58.05 6.07
C SER A 685 -9.50 -59.27 6.98
N ASN A 686 -8.74 -59.28 8.08
CA ASN A 686 -8.79 -60.36 9.08
C ASN A 686 -10.13 -60.35 9.85
N LEU A 687 -10.71 -59.18 10.10
CA LEU A 687 -12.03 -59.03 10.73
C LEU A 687 -13.16 -59.41 9.77
N ALA A 688 -13.03 -59.10 8.48
CA ALA A 688 -13.94 -59.54 7.42
C ALA A 688 -13.89 -61.06 7.22
N GLU A 689 -12.70 -61.67 7.29
CA GLU A 689 -12.56 -63.12 7.30
C GLU A 689 -13.13 -63.75 8.56
N ALA A 690 -12.85 -63.18 9.74
CA ALA A 690 -13.40 -63.67 11.02
C ALA A 690 -14.93 -63.53 11.10
N THR A 691 -15.51 -62.44 10.58
CA THR A 691 -16.97 -62.25 10.50
C THR A 691 -17.60 -63.14 9.42
N SER A 692 -16.90 -63.41 8.32
CA SER A 692 -17.36 -64.38 7.31
C SER A 692 -17.33 -65.82 7.86
N ALA A 693 -16.31 -66.18 8.65
CA ALA A 693 -16.19 -67.46 9.34
C ALA A 693 -17.24 -67.60 10.46
N ALA A 694 -17.49 -66.54 11.23
CA ALA A 694 -18.54 -66.48 12.24
C ALA A 694 -19.95 -66.57 11.61
N SER A 695 -20.19 -65.95 10.45
CA SER A 695 -21.47 -66.06 9.73
C SER A 695 -21.70 -67.47 9.15
N ARG A 696 -20.63 -68.17 8.72
CA ARG A 696 -20.69 -69.56 8.26
C ARG A 696 -20.95 -70.52 9.43
N SER A 697 -20.32 -70.28 10.59
CA SER A 697 -20.57 -71.01 11.84
C SER A 697 -21.99 -70.80 12.38
N SER A 698 -22.49 -69.56 12.36
CA SER A 698 -23.87 -69.21 12.75
C SER A 698 -24.92 -69.90 11.86
N LYS A 699 -24.74 -69.88 10.53
CA LYS A 699 -25.62 -70.58 9.57
C LYS A 699 -25.59 -72.11 9.73
N GLN A 700 -24.45 -72.69 10.13
CA GLN A 700 -24.37 -74.11 10.47
C GLN A 700 -25.05 -74.45 11.81
N SER A 701 -24.96 -73.59 12.82
CA SER A 701 -25.65 -73.79 14.11
C SER A 701 -27.17 -73.72 14.00
N ILE A 702 -27.69 -72.88 13.10
CA ILE A 702 -29.14 -72.75 12.84
C ILE A 702 -29.68 -74.00 12.13
N ARG A 703 -28.98 -74.52 11.13
CA ARG A 703 -29.33 -75.79 10.47
C ARG A 703 -29.26 -76.99 11.43
N PHE A 704 -28.32 -76.96 12.38
CA PHE A 704 -28.20 -77.96 13.43
C PHE A 704 -29.37 -77.90 14.41
N ARG A 705 -29.76 -76.71 14.90
CA ARG A 705 -30.96 -76.56 15.74
C ARG A 705 -32.21 -77.11 15.07
N GLN A 706 -32.37 -76.88 13.77
CA GLN A 706 -33.50 -77.43 13.01
C GLN A 706 -33.44 -78.96 12.90
N ALA A 707 -32.27 -79.56 12.67
CA ALA A 707 -32.11 -81.02 12.61
C ALA A 707 -32.31 -81.71 13.97
N THR A 708 -31.82 -81.10 15.06
CA THR A 708 -31.99 -81.62 16.42
C THR A 708 -33.45 -81.54 16.87
N VAL A 709 -34.13 -80.43 16.56
CA VAL A 709 -35.58 -80.32 16.82
C VAL A 709 -36.36 -81.35 16.01
N ALA A 710 -36.07 -81.52 14.72
CA ALA A 710 -36.74 -82.54 13.91
C ALA A 710 -36.54 -83.97 14.49
N SER A 711 -35.31 -84.31 14.88
CA SER A 711 -34.98 -85.63 15.44
C SER A 711 -35.65 -85.86 16.80
N LEU A 712 -35.71 -84.83 17.65
CA LEU A 712 -36.39 -84.89 18.94
C LEU A 712 -37.91 -85.05 18.76
N THR A 713 -38.51 -84.35 17.79
CA THR A 713 -39.94 -84.48 17.48
C THR A 713 -40.27 -85.89 16.98
N VAL A 714 -39.42 -86.50 16.14
CA VAL A 714 -39.60 -87.90 15.73
C VAL A 714 -39.48 -88.84 16.93
N LEU A 715 -38.49 -88.63 17.81
CA LEU A 715 -38.30 -89.45 19.01
C LEU A 715 -39.52 -89.37 19.94
N VAL A 716 -40.00 -88.17 20.24
CA VAL A 716 -41.19 -87.95 21.06
C VAL A 716 -42.42 -88.57 20.40
N GLY A 717 -42.56 -88.44 19.09
CA GLY A 717 -43.64 -89.08 18.33
C GLY A 717 -43.62 -90.61 18.42
N VAL A 718 -42.44 -91.23 18.30
CA VAL A 718 -42.27 -92.68 18.44
C VAL A 718 -42.57 -93.14 19.88
N VAL A 719 -42.07 -92.41 20.88
CA VAL A 719 -42.31 -92.72 22.29
C VAL A 719 -43.79 -92.58 22.65
N LEU A 720 -44.46 -91.48 22.24
CA LEU A 720 -45.89 -91.30 22.46
C LEU A 720 -46.72 -92.36 21.73
N SER A 721 -46.36 -92.68 20.48
CA SER A 721 -47.04 -93.71 19.70
C SER A 721 -46.97 -95.07 20.42
N LEU A 722 -45.79 -95.45 20.91
CA LEU A 722 -45.61 -96.68 21.69
C LEU A 722 -46.36 -96.64 23.03
N LEU A 723 -46.42 -95.48 23.69
CA LEU A 723 -47.16 -95.30 24.95
C LEU A 723 -48.68 -95.50 24.77
N ILE A 724 -49.20 -95.09 23.61
CA ILE A 724 -50.63 -95.17 23.28
C ILE A 724 -51.00 -96.56 22.74
N THR A 725 -50.17 -97.13 21.86
CA THR A 725 -50.51 -98.35 21.13
C THR A 725 -50.11 -99.63 21.87
N GLU A 726 -48.95 -99.67 22.53
CA GLU A 726 -48.43 -100.88 23.20
C GLU A 726 -47.68 -100.56 24.52
N PRO A 727 -48.41 -100.17 25.59
CA PRO A 727 -47.79 -99.74 26.86
C PRO A 727 -46.97 -100.84 27.54
N ASN A 728 -47.32 -102.12 27.35
CA ASN A 728 -46.58 -103.25 27.92
C ASN A 728 -45.23 -103.48 27.22
N ALA A 729 -45.11 -103.15 25.92
CA ALA A 729 -43.85 -103.19 25.20
C ALA A 729 -42.89 -102.09 25.69
N LEU A 730 -43.41 -100.90 25.99
CA LEU A 730 -42.62 -99.80 26.57
C LEU A 730 -42.12 -100.15 27.98
N LEU A 731 -42.95 -100.77 28.82
CA LEU A 731 -42.57 -101.21 30.17
C LEU A 731 -41.51 -102.32 30.16
N SER A 732 -41.59 -103.26 29.21
CA SER A 732 -40.56 -104.29 29.03
C SER A 732 -39.23 -103.73 28.48
N LEU A 733 -39.29 -102.71 27.61
CA LEU A 733 -38.12 -101.94 27.16
C LEU A 733 -37.47 -101.12 28.28
N LEU A 734 -38.26 -100.56 29.21
CA LEU A 734 -37.76 -99.85 30.40
C LEU A 734 -37.12 -100.80 31.44
N GLY A 735 -37.55 -102.08 31.49
CA GLY A 735 -36.94 -103.12 32.33
C GLY A 735 -35.61 -103.66 31.80
N ALA A 736 -35.34 -103.52 30.49
CA ALA A 736 -34.08 -103.88 29.85
C ALA A 736 -33.18 -102.64 29.68
N ALA A 737 -32.65 -102.12 30.79
CA ALA A 737 -31.93 -100.84 30.87
C ALA A 737 -30.75 -100.66 29.88
N SER A 738 -30.21 -101.74 29.30
CA SER A 738 -29.08 -101.67 28.35
C SER A 738 -29.49 -101.29 26.91
N LEU A 739 -30.69 -101.64 26.46
CA LEU A 739 -31.10 -101.45 25.06
C LEU A 739 -31.64 -100.05 24.78
N LEU A 740 -32.40 -99.48 25.73
CA LEU A 740 -32.88 -98.10 25.66
C LEU A 740 -31.69 -97.11 25.74
N GLY A 741 -30.72 -97.39 26.61
CA GLY A 741 -29.48 -96.63 26.73
C GLY A 741 -28.62 -96.67 25.46
N LEU A 742 -28.57 -97.82 24.77
CA LEU A 742 -27.88 -97.96 23.48
C LEU A 742 -28.60 -97.22 22.34
N ALA A 743 -29.93 -97.26 22.29
CA ALA A 743 -30.70 -96.54 21.27
C ALA A 743 -30.62 -95.02 21.44
N LEU A 744 -30.75 -94.52 22.69
CA LEU A 744 -30.52 -93.10 23.01
C LEU A 744 -29.05 -92.70 22.78
N GLY A 745 -28.11 -93.57 23.16
CA GLY A 745 -26.69 -93.37 22.92
C GLY A 745 -26.37 -93.23 21.44
N ALA A 746 -26.93 -94.08 20.57
CA ALA A 746 -26.72 -94.02 19.12
C ALA A 746 -27.35 -92.77 18.49
N LEU A 747 -28.55 -92.36 18.93
CA LEU A 747 -29.24 -91.16 18.44
C LEU A 747 -28.52 -89.85 18.82
N ILE A 748 -27.84 -89.83 19.98
CA ILE A 748 -27.06 -88.68 20.44
C ILE A 748 -25.63 -88.71 19.88
N ALA A 749 -25.01 -89.89 19.77
CA ALA A 749 -23.61 -90.03 19.34
C ALA A 749 -23.42 -89.76 17.85
N VAL A 750 -24.34 -90.19 16.97
CA VAL A 750 -24.18 -90.04 15.51
C VAL A 750 -24.04 -88.56 15.07
N PRO A 751 -24.87 -87.60 15.55
CA PRO A 751 -24.68 -86.18 15.25
C PRO A 751 -23.35 -85.61 15.77
N ILE A 752 -22.91 -86.04 16.96
CA ILE A 752 -21.68 -85.56 17.60
C ILE A 752 -20.43 -86.09 16.88
N THR A 753 -20.47 -87.34 16.40
CA THR A 753 -19.33 -87.97 15.70
C THR A 753 -19.09 -87.36 14.30
N ILE A 754 -20.17 -86.94 13.63
CA ILE A 754 -20.11 -86.20 12.35
C ILE A 754 -19.57 -84.78 12.55
N TRP A 755 -19.74 -84.20 13.75
CA TRP A 755 -19.22 -82.87 14.08
C TRP A 755 -17.72 -82.88 14.40
N LEU A 756 -17.23 -83.95 15.05
CA LEU A 756 -15.82 -84.06 15.48
C LEU A 756 -14.86 -84.58 14.40
N THR A 757 -15.35 -85.02 13.23
CA THR A 757 -14.47 -85.48 12.13
C THR A 757 -13.97 -84.27 11.31
N PRO A 758 -12.67 -83.90 11.38
CA PRO A 758 -12.13 -82.78 10.62
C PRO A 758 -12.10 -83.14 9.13
N ARG A 759 -12.71 -82.31 8.27
CA ARG A 759 -12.52 -82.42 6.82
C ARG A 759 -11.17 -81.79 6.46
N THR A 760 -10.21 -82.62 6.09
CA THR A 760 -8.92 -82.19 5.53
C THR A 760 -9.13 -81.38 4.26
N ALA A 761 -8.73 -80.11 4.27
CA ALA A 761 -8.70 -79.26 3.09
C ALA A 761 -7.47 -79.60 2.23
N THR A 762 -7.72 -79.95 0.97
CA THR A 762 -6.73 -80.10 -0.10
C THR A 762 -6.45 -78.73 -0.76
N SER A 763 -5.24 -78.23 -0.62
CA SER A 763 -4.48 -77.38 -1.56
C SER A 763 -3.06 -77.25 -0.96
N GLY A 764 -1.92 -77.26 -1.64
CA GLY A 764 -1.55 -76.93 -3.01
C GLY A 764 -0.27 -76.09 -2.91
N ARG A 765 0.87 -76.67 -3.35
CA ARG A 765 2.25 -76.09 -3.51
C ARG A 765 2.24 -74.57 -3.83
N GLY A 766 2.99 -73.67 -3.19
CA GLY A 766 4.47 -73.47 -3.07
C GLY A 766 4.93 -72.28 -3.99
N PRO A 767 6.08 -71.60 -3.83
CA PRO A 767 7.15 -71.66 -2.82
C PRO A 767 7.58 -70.27 -2.22
N ALA A 768 8.62 -70.31 -1.37
CA ALA A 768 9.33 -69.24 -0.64
C ALA A 768 10.22 -68.33 -1.56
N PRO A 769 10.93 -67.27 -1.06
CA PRO A 769 12.02 -67.41 -0.07
C PRO A 769 12.08 -66.38 1.07
N GLU A 770 12.66 -66.84 2.18
CA GLU A 770 13.34 -66.07 3.21
C GLU A 770 14.79 -65.73 2.79
N GLY A 771 15.34 -64.69 3.42
CA GLY A 771 16.77 -64.37 3.49
C GLY A 771 17.00 -62.87 3.23
N GLU A 772 17.67 -62.08 4.06
CA GLU A 772 18.42 -62.34 5.29
C GLU A 772 18.74 -60.95 5.89
N VAL A 773 18.72 -60.84 7.22
CA VAL A 773 19.15 -59.65 7.96
C VAL A 773 20.59 -59.85 8.40
N SER A 774 21.49 -58.92 8.09
CA SER A 774 22.66 -58.58 8.92
C SER A 774 23.15 -57.17 8.53
N ARG A 775 23.04 -56.16 9.40
CA ARG A 775 23.89 -55.76 10.55
C ARG A 775 25.32 -55.31 10.17
N GLU A 776 25.64 -54.10 10.68
CA GLU A 776 26.99 -53.57 10.98
C GLU A 776 27.84 -53.13 9.77
N GLN A 777 28.52 -51.97 9.73
CA GLN A 777 29.25 -51.26 10.77
C GLN A 777 29.70 -49.85 10.28
N ARG A 778 29.63 -48.85 11.18
CA ARG A 778 30.64 -47.81 11.50
C ARG A 778 31.40 -47.09 10.36
N ASN A 779 31.23 -45.77 10.24
CA ASN A 779 32.08 -44.75 10.89
C ASN A 779 31.77 -43.32 10.38
N ILE A 780 31.67 -42.40 11.35
CA ILE A 780 31.83 -40.92 11.33
C ILE A 780 30.91 -40.12 10.41
#